data_AF-A0A5C6AQU6-F1
#
_entry.id   AF-A0A5C6AQU6-F1
#
_cell.length_a   1.000
_cell.length_b   1.000
_cell.length_c   1.000
_cell.angle_alpha   90.00
_cell.angle_beta   90.00
_cell.angle_gamma   90.00
#
_symmetry.space_group_name_H-M   'P 1'
#
loop_
_entity.id
_entity.type
_entity.pdbx_description
1 polymer ?
#
loop_
_entity_poly.entity_id
_entity_poly.type
_entity_poly.pdbx_seq_one_letter_code
_entity_poly.pdbx_strand_id
1 'polypeptide(L)'
;MTGLILLSMFAFVVLPAMTSYLQKAGPGVSDPVLASFNGVDLKRSRIETFTRMHNQTVRFLEALAEKTMELGGSPQVPGFMFDPRSQQIRSLGINQQPSELASIRTLQFAAQAEKQGFELDDTAIENWLMAFTSEKMTRQQIMGMLAKETQNGMGEFHLYDMLRNQLLARVYENGASAALSYGQMPIMTPAEEWQNFLKLNQQASGDAYGILVSEYVDKTDANPPESRIVEVYEAGKDFYSSTQSPEPGFRTRDKATIEYLVGNLQKFVDAEVAKLPEEEIRAEYDRQVARGAFRVRKEEPETSQPSTDSMPADAAPETPAPASNAPASNAPASNAPAEMKEESATTETPAPEPATPAPETPAPAQPKQEKTVEQDSPEDIAKHKQQVEDLQKILDDAGDLEMPAEEMPAEEKPAPEKPASEPKPETPEKLDAPETKPESKPETPAETEPTSEPATEPEPTTEPEPASEPEPADQPKPEGGEQSSLQLDDAVQLVMFQDDVTPASETPAADEPAAENPATENPATETPAADDAAAESPAAEEAKPEIQPYEEVRLNVAEALVQDDARVALDRALTKAKKVMRVYFAMQSRYVMSEDESIKPERPDLKKLAGELGLEYAPIGPHDAVSIADEPISDSYEAGTSFNQRGYPYAVMVFGAGNQIPKLELFKALSTVDIPRGLSYLSWKVEETESKVPTLDEVRDEVVQAVRMEDARELARKDAEALAKQINEGKSLVDVVPEDKKDNLKQNVAPFSWMNSFGFGQATLGNVPELDSVGEEFMSAVFNAEGDEAVVAGNLPQNVVYVFRRTELQPAIQDLRSIFKQPTERMKALSLGMEDRYELRQGFVEMVDEKTGLVMGNEAE
;
A
#
# COMPACT_ATOMS: atom_id res chain seq x y z
N MET A 1 65.97 15.28 31.99
CA MET A 1 65.81 15.60 30.56
C MET A 1 64.98 14.55 29.83
N THR A 2 65.38 13.28 29.79
CA THR A 2 64.66 12.17 29.11
C THR A 2 63.15 12.10 29.36
N GLY A 3 62.69 12.20 30.61
CA GLY A 3 61.24 12.17 30.92
C GLY A 3 60.42 13.31 30.29
N LEU A 4 61.02 14.50 30.12
CA LEU A 4 60.38 15.64 29.44
C LEU A 4 60.27 15.41 27.92
N ILE A 5 61.25 14.72 27.32
CA ILE A 5 61.25 14.36 25.90
C ILE A 5 60.14 13.35 25.62
N LEU A 6 60.03 12.28 26.43
CA LEU A 6 58.95 11.30 26.32
C LEU A 6 57.56 11.94 26.45
N LEU A 7 57.37 12.83 27.43
CA LEU A 7 56.09 13.52 27.63
C LEU A 7 55.76 14.48 26.46
N SER A 8 56.76 15.13 25.85
CA SER A 8 56.57 15.96 24.65
C SER A 8 56.25 15.14 23.39
N MET A 9 56.81 13.94 23.23
CA MET A 9 56.47 13.05 22.11
C MET A 9 55.08 12.45 22.28
N PHE A 10 54.68 12.10 23.50
CA PHE A 10 53.31 11.64 23.78
C PHE A 10 52.29 12.73 23.44
N ALA A 11 52.56 13.98 23.81
CA ALA A 11 51.72 15.12 23.44
C ALA A 11 51.63 15.29 21.91
N PHE A 12 52.75 15.27 21.18
CA PHE A 12 52.76 15.54 19.74
C PHE A 12 52.18 14.41 18.86
N VAL A 13 52.03 13.19 19.38
CA VAL A 13 51.42 12.06 18.65
C VAL A 13 49.97 11.81 19.07
N VAL A 14 49.65 11.95 20.36
CA VAL A 14 48.30 11.65 20.87
C VAL A 14 47.35 12.83 20.73
N LEU A 15 47.80 14.08 20.92
CA LEU A 15 46.90 15.24 20.79
C LEU A 15 46.31 15.39 19.37
N PRO A 16 47.05 15.25 18.24
CA PRO A 16 46.45 15.34 16.91
C PRO A 16 45.38 14.28 16.63
N ALA A 17 45.56 13.07 17.16
CA ALA A 17 44.55 12.01 17.07
C ALA A 17 43.31 12.34 17.92
N MET A 18 43.52 12.82 19.14
CA MET A 18 42.44 13.18 20.06
C MET A 18 41.67 14.43 19.61
N THR A 19 42.33 15.42 19.00
CA THR A 19 41.65 16.58 18.38
C THR A 19 40.91 16.17 17.11
N SER A 20 41.41 15.22 16.32
CA SER A 20 40.67 14.70 15.15
C SER A 20 39.38 13.97 15.56
N TYR A 21 39.37 13.32 16.74
CA TYR A 21 38.18 12.72 17.33
C TYR A 21 37.21 13.79 17.87
N LEU A 22 37.72 14.75 18.64
CA LEU A 22 36.95 15.88 19.19
C LEU A 22 36.45 16.90 18.14
N GLN A 23 37.03 16.93 16.94
CA GLN A 23 36.51 17.74 15.82
C GLN A 23 35.43 17.02 15.00
N LYS A 24 35.28 15.69 15.12
CA LYS A 24 34.13 14.96 14.56
C LYS A 24 32.94 14.90 15.52
N ALA A 25 33.19 14.86 16.82
CA ALA A 25 32.14 14.93 17.85
C ALA A 25 31.88 16.38 18.28
N GLY A 26 30.98 17.07 17.57
CA GLY A 26 30.54 18.41 17.95
C GLY A 26 29.85 18.43 19.33
N PRO A 27 29.99 19.51 20.13
CA PRO A 27 29.44 19.58 21.47
C PRO A 27 27.91 19.67 21.43
N GLY A 28 27.23 18.55 21.68
CA GLY A 28 25.76 18.47 21.76
C GLY A 28 25.13 17.20 21.19
N VAL A 29 25.87 16.39 20.41
CA VAL A 29 25.31 15.15 19.85
C VAL A 29 25.44 14.00 20.86
N SER A 30 24.42 13.81 21.69
CA SER A 30 24.13 12.51 22.29
C SER A 30 23.72 11.53 21.17
N ASP A 31 24.21 10.29 21.25
CA ASP A 31 23.78 9.18 20.38
C ASP A 31 22.59 8.49 21.07
N PRO A 32 21.33 8.75 20.64
CA PRO A 32 20.14 8.36 21.39
C PRO A 32 19.90 6.86 21.30
N VAL A 33 19.25 6.31 22.33
CA VAL A 33 18.73 4.94 22.31
C VAL A 33 17.45 4.92 21.47
N LEU A 34 17.38 4.07 20.44
CA LEU A 34 16.17 3.92 19.61
C LEU A 34 15.35 2.69 19.99
N ALA A 35 15.97 1.73 20.69
CA ALA A 35 15.30 0.61 21.33
C ALA A 35 16.19 0.07 22.46
N SER A 36 15.59 -0.53 23.48
CA SER A 36 16.30 -1.41 24.44
C SER A 36 15.54 -2.72 24.57
N PHE A 37 16.26 -3.85 24.62
CA PHE A 37 15.67 -5.18 24.87
C PHE A 37 16.65 -6.08 25.62
N ASN A 38 16.16 -7.03 26.44
CA ASN A 38 16.96 -7.82 27.39
C ASN A 38 17.89 -6.96 28.31
N GLY A 39 17.62 -5.66 28.46
CA GLY A 39 18.52 -4.71 29.14
C GLY A 39 19.75 -4.28 28.33
N VAL A 40 19.68 -4.35 26.99
CA VAL A 40 20.73 -3.93 26.06
C VAL A 40 20.24 -2.79 25.17
N ASP A 41 20.81 -1.61 25.36
CA ASP A 41 20.46 -0.40 24.60
C ASP A 41 21.02 -0.44 23.17
N LEU A 42 20.14 -0.33 22.18
CA LEU A 42 20.48 -0.10 20.78
C LEU A 42 20.45 1.39 20.45
N LYS A 43 21.63 1.97 20.29
CA LYS A 43 21.79 3.37 19.89
C LYS A 43 21.61 3.58 18.39
N ARG A 44 21.17 4.79 18.01
CA ARG A 44 20.99 5.21 16.61
C ARG A 44 22.23 4.92 15.76
N SER A 45 23.43 5.30 16.20
CA SER A 45 24.67 5.08 15.43
C SER A 45 24.95 3.59 15.13
N ARG A 46 24.55 2.68 16.03
CA ARG A 46 24.66 1.22 15.85
C ARG A 46 23.64 0.73 14.83
N ILE A 47 22.38 1.16 14.94
CA ILE A 47 21.28 0.75 14.05
C ILE A 47 21.49 1.30 12.64
N GLU A 48 21.83 2.57 12.46
CA GLU A 48 22.21 3.17 11.17
C GLU A 48 23.35 2.39 10.50
N THR A 49 24.34 1.98 11.29
CA THR A 49 25.50 1.22 10.79
C THR A 49 25.11 -0.19 10.39
N PHE A 50 24.29 -0.89 11.20
CA PHE A 50 23.75 -2.21 10.84
C PHE A 50 22.89 -2.12 9.57
N THR A 51 21.96 -1.17 9.50
CA THR A 51 21.08 -0.94 8.33
C THR A 51 21.90 -0.66 7.06
N ARG A 52 22.98 0.13 7.17
CA ARG A 52 23.91 0.44 6.07
C ARG A 52 24.71 -0.79 5.61
N MET A 53 25.18 -1.62 6.53
CA MET A 53 25.83 -2.90 6.21
C MET A 53 24.83 -3.87 5.56
N HIS A 54 23.62 -3.99 6.11
CA HIS A 54 22.56 -4.86 5.58
C HIS A 54 22.21 -4.49 4.12
N ASN A 55 22.06 -3.19 3.81
CA ASN A 55 21.92 -2.70 2.43
C ASN A 55 23.08 -3.13 1.50
N GLN A 56 24.31 -3.16 1.99
CA GLN A 56 25.47 -3.63 1.22
C GLN A 56 25.45 -5.15 1.03
N THR A 57 25.05 -5.93 2.04
CA THR A 57 24.88 -7.38 1.93
C THR A 57 23.78 -7.77 0.95
N VAL A 58 22.64 -7.08 0.94
CA VAL A 58 21.55 -7.30 -0.03
C VAL A 58 22.07 -7.15 -1.47
N ARG A 59 22.67 -5.98 -1.80
CA ARG A 59 23.23 -5.71 -3.14
C ARG A 59 24.31 -6.71 -3.56
N PHE A 60 25.15 -7.13 -2.61
CA PHE A 60 26.16 -8.16 -2.85
C PHE A 60 25.51 -9.52 -3.17
N LEU A 61 24.48 -9.93 -2.44
CA LEU A 61 23.78 -11.19 -2.68
C LEU A 61 22.95 -11.18 -3.98
N GLU A 62 22.39 -10.03 -4.38
CA GLU A 62 21.76 -9.84 -5.69
C GLU A 62 22.75 -10.13 -6.82
N ALA A 63 23.88 -9.43 -6.84
CA ALA A 63 24.94 -9.63 -7.82
C ALA A 63 25.54 -11.05 -7.77
N LEU A 64 25.64 -11.65 -6.58
CA LEU A 64 26.14 -13.02 -6.40
C LEU A 64 25.15 -14.06 -6.95
N ALA A 65 23.84 -13.84 -6.79
CA ALA A 65 22.80 -14.71 -7.34
C ALA A 65 22.74 -14.60 -8.87
N GLU A 66 22.78 -13.38 -9.42
CA GLU A 66 22.90 -13.13 -10.86
C GLU A 66 24.13 -13.84 -11.45
N LYS A 67 25.31 -13.63 -10.85
CA LYS A 67 26.57 -14.28 -11.26
C LYS A 67 26.51 -15.80 -11.17
N THR A 68 25.80 -16.34 -10.17
CA THR A 68 25.57 -17.78 -10.02
C THR A 68 24.71 -18.33 -11.15
N MET A 69 23.64 -17.61 -11.53
CA MET A 69 22.77 -18.00 -12.64
C MET A 69 23.47 -17.87 -14.01
N GLU A 70 24.30 -16.83 -14.22
CA GLU A 70 25.18 -16.73 -15.40
C GLU A 70 26.15 -17.91 -15.55
N LEU A 71 26.55 -18.53 -14.43
CA LEU A 71 27.43 -19.71 -14.39
C LEU A 71 26.67 -21.05 -14.47
N GLY A 72 25.36 -21.03 -14.72
CA GLY A 72 24.52 -22.23 -14.77
C GLY A 72 24.27 -22.88 -13.40
N GLY A 73 24.39 -22.11 -12.32
CA GLY A 73 23.89 -22.47 -10.99
C GLY A 73 22.52 -21.84 -10.70
N SER A 74 22.02 -22.04 -9.48
CA SER A 74 20.88 -21.34 -8.90
C SER A 74 20.94 -21.47 -7.38
N PRO A 75 20.89 -20.38 -6.58
CA PRO A 75 21.10 -20.44 -5.13
C PRO A 75 20.24 -21.48 -4.40
N GLN A 76 20.90 -22.43 -3.70
CA GLN A 76 20.27 -23.54 -3.00
C GLN A 76 20.11 -23.27 -1.49
N VAL A 77 19.60 -22.08 -1.13
CA VAL A 77 19.43 -21.67 0.27
C VAL A 77 17.95 -21.55 0.69
N PRO A 78 17.60 -21.84 1.95
CA PRO A 78 16.23 -21.70 2.45
C PRO A 78 15.66 -20.29 2.23
N GLY A 79 14.59 -20.21 1.45
CA GLY A 79 13.89 -18.95 1.17
C GLY A 79 14.44 -18.14 0.00
N PHE A 80 15.43 -18.63 -0.77
CA PHE A 80 15.69 -18.06 -2.10
C PHE A 80 14.49 -18.32 -3.03
N MET A 81 14.13 -17.34 -3.85
CA MET A 81 13.05 -17.48 -4.84
C MET A 81 13.40 -16.71 -6.12
N PHE A 82 13.26 -17.38 -7.26
CA PHE A 82 13.45 -16.81 -8.60
C PHE A 82 12.22 -17.09 -9.46
N ASP A 83 11.77 -16.11 -10.23
CA ASP A 83 10.64 -16.22 -11.14
C ASP A 83 11.12 -16.47 -12.58
N PRO A 84 10.95 -17.68 -13.14
CA PRO A 84 11.40 -17.98 -14.50
C PRO A 84 10.58 -17.28 -15.59
N ARG A 85 9.41 -16.68 -15.28
CA ARG A 85 8.59 -15.95 -16.25
C ARG A 85 9.01 -14.49 -16.38
N SER A 86 9.27 -13.81 -15.26
CA SER A 86 9.78 -12.42 -15.28
C SER A 86 11.30 -12.32 -15.28
N GLN A 87 12.02 -13.43 -15.10
CA GLN A 87 13.49 -13.49 -14.95
C GLN A 87 14.00 -12.65 -13.77
N GLN A 88 13.21 -12.52 -12.71
CA GLN A 88 13.53 -11.72 -11.52
C GLN A 88 13.76 -12.59 -10.29
N ILE A 89 14.74 -12.20 -9.47
CA ILE A 89 14.87 -12.68 -8.10
C ILE A 89 13.71 -12.06 -7.29
N ARG A 90 12.91 -12.91 -6.64
CA ARG A 90 11.85 -12.51 -5.70
C ARG A 90 12.32 -12.56 -4.23
N SER A 91 13.33 -13.37 -3.93
CA SER A 91 13.92 -13.45 -2.59
C SER A 91 15.36 -13.95 -2.60
N LEU A 92 16.21 -13.35 -1.77
CA LEU A 92 17.60 -13.75 -1.50
C LEU A 92 17.74 -14.71 -0.31
N GLY A 93 16.65 -15.08 0.37
CA GLY A 93 16.69 -15.85 1.61
C GLY A 93 17.01 -15.04 2.88
N ILE A 94 17.47 -13.79 2.75
CA ILE A 94 17.52 -12.80 3.85
C ILE A 94 16.45 -11.71 3.65
N ASN A 95 16.28 -10.82 4.64
CA ASN A 95 15.44 -9.63 4.44
C ASN A 95 16.06 -8.70 3.37
N GLN A 96 15.24 -8.24 2.42
CA GLN A 96 15.64 -7.38 1.29
C GLN A 96 15.23 -5.91 1.48
N GLN A 97 14.56 -5.56 2.58
CA GLN A 97 14.10 -4.21 2.90
C GLN A 97 14.71 -3.76 4.24
N PRO A 98 15.99 -3.32 4.26
CA PRO A 98 16.63 -2.82 5.47
C PRO A 98 16.01 -1.47 5.89
N SER A 99 15.55 -1.41 7.14
CA SER A 99 15.11 -0.19 7.82
C SER A 99 15.61 -0.20 9.27
N GLU A 100 15.46 0.91 10.00
CA GLU A 100 15.83 0.96 11.41
C GLU A 100 15.03 -0.08 12.23
N LEU A 101 13.70 -0.11 12.05
CA LEU A 101 12.81 -1.08 12.69
C LEU A 101 13.17 -2.54 12.30
N ALA A 102 13.40 -2.82 11.02
CA ALA A 102 13.79 -4.16 10.58
C ALA A 102 15.17 -4.59 11.13
N SER A 103 16.07 -3.64 11.34
CA SER A 103 17.39 -3.89 11.96
C SER A 103 17.27 -4.17 13.45
N ILE A 104 16.43 -3.41 14.18
CA ILE A 104 16.08 -3.69 15.58
C ILE A 104 15.47 -5.09 15.72
N ARG A 105 14.50 -5.44 14.86
CA ARG A 105 13.87 -6.77 14.81
C ARG A 105 14.87 -7.89 14.53
N THR A 106 15.76 -7.70 13.56
CA THR A 106 16.82 -8.69 13.26
C THR A 106 17.71 -8.92 14.49
N LEU A 107 18.18 -7.85 15.14
CA LEU A 107 19.03 -7.95 16.34
C LEU A 107 18.29 -8.60 17.52
N GLN A 108 17.00 -8.29 17.71
CA GLN A 108 16.14 -8.86 18.75
C GLN A 108 15.97 -10.38 18.56
N PHE A 109 15.59 -10.81 17.35
CA PHE A 109 15.33 -12.22 17.05
C PHE A 109 16.63 -13.05 16.98
N ALA A 110 17.73 -12.48 16.46
CA ALA A 110 19.04 -13.12 16.53
C ALA A 110 19.46 -13.39 17.98
N ALA A 111 19.34 -12.39 18.86
CA ALA A 111 19.64 -12.54 20.29
C ALA A 111 18.69 -13.53 21.01
N GLN A 112 17.45 -13.72 20.54
CA GLN A 112 16.58 -14.78 21.06
C GLN A 112 16.95 -16.17 20.54
N ALA A 113 17.45 -16.29 19.30
CA ALA A 113 17.95 -17.55 18.77
C ALA A 113 19.21 -18.01 19.55
N GLU A 114 20.17 -17.12 19.77
CA GLU A 114 21.37 -17.39 20.60
C GLU A 114 20.97 -17.81 22.02
N LYS A 115 20.01 -17.12 22.63
CA LYS A 115 19.45 -17.44 23.96
C LYS A 115 18.70 -18.78 24.01
N GLN A 116 18.30 -19.34 22.85
CA GLN A 116 17.74 -20.69 22.71
C GLN A 116 18.79 -21.76 22.37
N GLY A 117 20.06 -21.38 22.21
CA GLY A 117 21.15 -22.30 21.84
C GLY A 117 21.34 -22.50 20.34
N PHE A 118 20.77 -21.64 19.50
CA PHE A 118 21.13 -21.59 18.07
C PHE A 118 22.39 -20.76 17.89
N GLU A 119 23.49 -21.43 17.56
CA GLU A 119 24.75 -20.80 17.16
C GLU A 119 25.02 -21.12 15.68
N LEU A 120 25.36 -20.10 14.89
CA LEU A 120 25.87 -20.26 13.52
C LEU A 120 27.33 -19.81 13.52
N ASP A 121 28.25 -20.74 13.29
CA ASP A 121 29.68 -20.47 13.22
C ASP A 121 30.11 -20.00 11.82
N ASP A 122 31.36 -19.56 11.68
CA ASP A 122 31.91 -19.09 10.40
C ASP A 122 31.87 -20.18 9.32
N THR A 123 31.99 -21.46 9.71
CA THR A 123 31.86 -22.61 8.79
C THR A 123 30.43 -22.76 8.27
N ALA A 124 29.42 -22.59 9.12
CA ALA A 124 28.01 -22.60 8.69
C ALA A 124 27.70 -21.45 7.70
N ILE A 125 28.27 -20.26 7.91
CA ILE A 125 28.12 -19.13 6.97
C ILE A 125 28.85 -19.40 5.64
N GLU A 126 30.05 -19.97 5.67
CA GLU A 126 30.80 -20.37 4.47
C GLU A 126 30.06 -21.44 3.66
N ASN A 127 29.53 -22.47 4.34
CA ASN A 127 28.68 -23.50 3.72
C ASN A 127 27.41 -22.90 3.11
N TRP A 128 26.77 -21.93 3.79
CA TRP A 128 25.61 -21.21 3.25
C TRP A 128 25.96 -20.43 1.97
N LEU A 129 27.12 -19.75 1.92
CA LEU A 129 27.60 -19.06 0.72
C LEU A 129 27.97 -20.01 -0.44
N MET A 130 28.49 -21.20 -0.14
CA MET A 130 28.75 -22.23 -1.15
C MET A 130 27.44 -22.81 -1.72
N ALA A 131 26.43 -23.06 -0.87
CA ALA A 131 25.09 -23.43 -1.32
C ALA A 131 24.40 -22.31 -2.12
N PHE A 132 24.58 -21.05 -1.71
CA PHE A 132 24.10 -19.86 -2.42
C PHE A 132 24.71 -19.74 -3.82
N THR A 133 25.95 -20.20 -4.01
CA THR A 133 26.62 -20.17 -5.33
C THR A 133 26.52 -21.48 -6.10
N SER A 134 25.77 -22.48 -5.61
CA SER A 134 25.73 -23.86 -6.16
C SER A 134 27.12 -24.45 -6.42
N GLU A 135 28.09 -24.11 -5.57
CA GLU A 135 29.52 -24.42 -5.68
C GLU A 135 30.18 -23.92 -6.99
N LYS A 136 29.55 -23.00 -7.73
CA LYS A 136 30.09 -22.45 -9.00
C LYS A 136 31.18 -21.39 -8.81
N MET A 137 31.36 -20.89 -7.59
CA MET A 137 32.30 -19.82 -7.26
C MET A 137 33.17 -20.20 -6.08
N THR A 138 34.46 -19.87 -6.14
CA THR A 138 35.38 -20.05 -5.01
C THR A 138 35.26 -18.90 -4.02
N ARG A 139 35.59 -19.12 -2.74
CA ARG A 139 35.64 -18.07 -1.72
C ARG A 139 36.43 -16.82 -2.14
N GLN A 140 37.51 -16.96 -2.91
CA GLN A 140 38.26 -15.82 -3.44
C GLN A 140 37.45 -15.00 -4.48
N GLN A 141 36.63 -15.66 -5.31
CA GLN A 141 35.73 -14.97 -6.25
C GLN A 141 34.57 -14.30 -5.51
N ILE A 142 34.00 -14.98 -4.50
CA ILE A 142 32.93 -14.44 -3.64
C ILE A 142 33.41 -13.19 -2.90
N MET A 143 34.58 -13.24 -2.24
CA MET A 143 35.14 -12.08 -1.53
C MET A 143 35.66 -10.98 -2.46
N GLY A 144 36.13 -11.33 -3.67
CA GLY A 144 36.45 -10.35 -4.72
C GLY A 144 35.21 -9.59 -5.21
N MET A 145 34.07 -10.27 -5.31
CA MET A 145 32.77 -9.65 -5.61
C MET A 145 32.27 -8.79 -4.44
N LEU A 146 32.39 -9.25 -3.18
CA LEU A 146 32.07 -8.44 -2.00
C LEU A 146 32.84 -7.11 -2.00
N ALA A 147 34.15 -7.16 -2.24
CA ALA A 147 34.99 -5.98 -2.32
C ALA A 147 34.58 -5.04 -3.46
N LYS A 148 34.17 -5.58 -4.62
CA LYS A 148 33.67 -4.81 -5.77
C LYS A 148 32.33 -4.12 -5.46
N GLU A 149 31.28 -4.88 -5.13
CA GLU A 149 29.92 -4.33 -5.04
C GLU A 149 29.73 -3.41 -3.83
N THR A 150 30.48 -3.64 -2.74
CA THR A 150 30.46 -2.77 -1.56
C THR A 150 31.48 -1.63 -1.64
N GLN A 151 32.25 -1.51 -2.73
CA GLN A 151 33.31 -0.52 -2.94
C GLN A 151 34.40 -0.56 -1.85
N ASN A 152 34.74 -1.76 -1.36
CA ASN A 152 35.56 -2.04 -0.17
C ASN A 152 34.97 -1.49 1.16
N GLY A 153 33.68 -1.14 1.18
CA GLY A 153 32.95 -0.75 2.40
C GLY A 153 32.65 -1.92 3.34
N MET A 154 32.63 -3.15 2.82
CA MET A 154 32.45 -4.37 3.59
C MET A 154 33.64 -5.33 3.39
N GLY A 155 34.04 -5.99 4.47
CA GLY A 155 34.99 -7.10 4.45
C GLY A 155 34.38 -8.38 5.01
N GLU A 156 35.04 -9.52 4.83
CA GLU A 156 34.55 -10.87 5.17
C GLU A 156 33.89 -10.96 6.56
N PHE A 157 34.54 -10.47 7.61
CA PHE A 157 33.99 -10.44 8.98
C PHE A 157 32.63 -9.72 9.08
N HIS A 158 32.47 -8.57 8.40
CA HIS A 158 31.23 -7.80 8.41
C HIS A 158 30.11 -8.49 7.61
N LEU A 159 30.46 -9.18 6.52
CA LEU A 159 29.52 -10.05 5.80
C LEU A 159 29.08 -11.22 6.69
N TYR A 160 30.02 -11.87 7.38
CA TYR A 160 29.74 -13.04 8.22
C TYR A 160 28.91 -12.68 9.45
N ASP A 161 29.17 -11.54 10.09
CA ASP A 161 28.34 -11.00 11.17
C ASP A 161 26.92 -10.65 10.67
N MET A 162 26.79 -9.96 9.53
CA MET A 162 25.49 -9.62 8.96
C MET A 162 24.68 -10.87 8.58
N LEU A 163 25.30 -11.85 7.90
CA LEU A 163 24.65 -13.11 7.56
C LEU A 163 24.26 -13.92 8.81
N ARG A 164 25.10 -13.96 9.84
CA ARG A 164 24.79 -14.61 11.11
C ARG A 164 23.55 -14.02 11.76
N ASN A 165 23.48 -12.69 11.90
CA ASN A 165 22.32 -12.01 12.47
C ASN A 165 21.05 -12.25 11.63
N GLN A 166 21.13 -12.10 10.30
CA GLN A 166 20.00 -12.36 9.39
C GLN A 166 19.50 -13.82 9.46
N LEU A 167 20.41 -14.79 9.47
CA LEU A 167 20.06 -16.21 9.48
C LEU A 167 19.58 -16.70 10.84
N LEU A 168 20.13 -16.19 11.95
CA LEU A 168 19.63 -16.49 13.30
C LEU A 168 18.23 -15.90 13.53
N ALA A 169 18.00 -14.65 13.14
CA ALA A 169 16.67 -14.04 13.16
C ALA A 169 15.66 -14.86 12.32
N ARG A 170 16.06 -15.25 11.10
CA ARG A 170 15.26 -16.12 10.23
C ARG A 170 15.00 -17.51 10.84
N VAL A 171 15.95 -18.11 11.56
CA VAL A 171 15.75 -19.39 12.27
C VAL A 171 14.72 -19.23 13.38
N TYR A 172 14.74 -18.10 14.11
CA TYR A 172 13.75 -17.78 15.14
C TYR A 172 12.32 -17.60 14.56
N GLU A 173 12.18 -16.79 13.51
CA GLU A 173 10.92 -16.57 12.78
C GLU A 173 10.36 -17.87 12.17
N ASN A 174 11.23 -18.69 11.57
CA ASN A 174 10.84 -19.99 11.03
C ASN A 174 10.49 -20.98 12.15
N GLY A 175 11.19 -20.97 13.29
CA GLY A 175 10.87 -21.81 14.44
C GLY A 175 9.47 -21.56 14.99
N ALA A 176 9.05 -20.29 15.03
CA ALA A 176 7.70 -19.90 15.41
C ALA A 176 6.63 -20.29 14.37
N SER A 177 6.95 -20.19 13.08
CA SER A 177 5.98 -20.42 11.99
C SER A 177 5.97 -21.83 11.39
N ALA A 178 6.95 -22.69 11.72
CA ALA A 178 7.01 -24.08 11.29
C ALA A 178 5.92 -24.96 11.91
N ALA A 179 5.47 -24.64 13.12
CA ALA A 179 4.29 -25.27 13.72
C ALA A 179 2.97 -24.83 13.05
N LEU A 180 2.98 -23.66 12.38
CA LEU A 180 1.80 -23.02 11.77
C LEU A 180 1.69 -23.30 10.26
N SER A 181 2.70 -23.90 9.61
CA SER A 181 2.67 -24.12 8.16
C SER A 181 3.60 -25.18 7.61
N TYR A 182 3.13 -25.88 6.57
CA TYR A 182 3.89 -26.81 5.76
C TYR A 182 4.10 -26.22 4.36
N GLY A 183 5.29 -25.64 4.14
CA GLY A 183 5.57 -24.85 2.94
C GLY A 183 4.72 -23.58 2.92
N GLN A 184 3.93 -23.40 1.85
CA GLN A 184 3.02 -22.24 1.74
C GLN A 184 1.70 -22.45 2.51
N MET A 185 1.25 -23.69 2.72
CA MET A 185 -0.04 -24.00 3.32
C MET A 185 -0.01 -23.85 4.85
N PRO A 186 -1.12 -23.41 5.49
CA PRO A 186 -1.29 -23.53 6.93
C PRO A 186 -1.24 -25.01 7.36
N ILE A 187 -0.69 -25.26 8.55
CA ILE A 187 -1.01 -26.45 9.32
C ILE A 187 -2.23 -26.06 10.14
N MET A 188 -3.36 -26.70 9.85
CA MET A 188 -4.58 -26.59 10.65
C MET A 188 -5.15 -27.98 10.90
N THR A 189 -5.87 -28.14 11.99
CA THR A 189 -6.58 -29.36 12.34
C THR A 189 -7.87 -29.50 11.53
N PRO A 190 -8.42 -30.72 11.38
CA PRO A 190 -9.75 -30.91 10.79
C PRO A 190 -10.89 -30.21 11.54
N ALA A 191 -10.66 -29.73 12.77
CA ALA A 191 -11.61 -28.91 13.52
C ALA A 191 -11.55 -27.44 13.08
N GLU A 192 -10.35 -26.90 12.85
CA GLU A 192 -10.15 -25.53 12.32
C GLU A 192 -10.57 -25.45 10.84
N GLU A 193 -10.27 -26.46 10.01
CA GLU A 193 -10.85 -26.57 8.65
C GLU A 193 -12.38 -26.48 8.68
N TRP A 194 -13.00 -27.16 9.65
CA TRP A 194 -14.45 -27.20 9.79
C TRP A 194 -15.03 -25.86 10.29
N GLN A 195 -14.37 -25.19 11.25
CA GLN A 195 -14.81 -23.87 11.72
C GLN A 195 -14.67 -22.81 10.62
N ASN A 196 -13.55 -22.77 9.90
CA ASN A 196 -13.37 -21.84 8.80
C ASN A 196 -14.31 -22.15 7.62
N PHE A 197 -14.67 -23.42 7.40
CA PHE A 197 -15.78 -23.77 6.50
C PHE A 197 -17.13 -23.21 6.96
N LEU A 198 -17.45 -23.29 8.26
CA LEU A 198 -18.68 -22.72 8.83
C LEU A 198 -18.70 -21.19 8.69
N LYS A 199 -17.60 -20.47 8.98
CA LYS A 199 -17.54 -19.00 8.84
C LYS A 199 -18.01 -18.52 7.45
N LEU A 200 -17.70 -19.27 6.39
CA LEU A 200 -18.07 -18.95 5.00
C LEU A 200 -19.48 -19.42 4.60
N ASN A 201 -19.88 -20.63 5.04
CA ASN A 201 -21.02 -21.36 4.46
C ASN A 201 -22.25 -21.43 5.36
N GLN A 202 -22.11 -21.08 6.64
CA GLN A 202 -23.23 -21.01 7.58
C GLN A 202 -23.72 -19.58 7.73
N GLN A 203 -25.03 -19.41 7.70
CA GLN A 203 -25.73 -18.15 7.88
C GLN A 203 -26.58 -18.18 9.14
N ALA A 204 -26.68 -17.04 9.81
CA ALA A 204 -27.51 -16.82 10.98
C ALA A 204 -28.65 -15.83 10.66
N SER A 205 -29.80 -16.04 11.30
CA SER A 205 -30.91 -15.09 11.35
C SER A 205 -31.46 -15.01 12.76
N GLY A 206 -32.06 -13.87 13.13
CA GLY A 206 -32.53 -13.65 14.49
C GLY A 206 -33.16 -12.28 14.74
N ASP A 207 -33.39 -11.98 16.01
CA ASP A 207 -33.83 -10.66 16.47
C ASP A 207 -32.69 -9.95 17.18
N ALA A 208 -32.52 -8.66 16.89
CA ALA A 208 -31.45 -7.81 17.41
C ALA A 208 -32.01 -6.56 18.08
N TYR A 209 -31.46 -6.17 19.23
CA TYR A 209 -31.76 -4.90 19.89
C TYR A 209 -30.48 -4.12 20.16
N GLY A 210 -30.37 -2.91 19.58
CA GLY A 210 -29.23 -2.03 19.76
C GLY A 210 -29.37 -1.08 20.95
N ILE A 211 -28.47 -1.19 21.92
CA ILE A 211 -28.34 -0.24 23.03
C ILE A 211 -27.30 0.81 22.65
N LEU A 212 -27.73 2.06 22.52
CA LEU A 212 -26.87 3.18 22.18
C LEU A 212 -26.03 3.59 23.39
N VAL A 213 -24.70 3.56 23.26
CA VAL A 213 -23.76 3.93 24.33
C VAL A 213 -23.94 5.39 24.77
N SER A 214 -24.32 6.28 23.85
CA SER A 214 -24.56 7.70 24.13
C SER A 214 -25.63 7.95 25.20
N GLU A 215 -26.61 7.06 25.37
CA GLU A 215 -27.65 7.15 26.42
C GLU A 215 -27.11 6.95 27.86
N TYR A 216 -25.85 6.53 27.98
CA TYR A 216 -25.21 6.22 29.26
C TYR A 216 -24.19 7.29 29.67
N VAL A 217 -23.82 8.21 28.77
CA VAL A 217 -22.87 9.29 29.04
C VAL A 217 -23.35 10.23 30.15
N ASP A 218 -24.66 10.47 30.27
CA ASP A 218 -25.23 11.25 31.39
C ASP A 218 -25.28 10.49 32.73
N LYS A 219 -24.86 9.22 32.75
CA LYS A 219 -24.74 8.37 33.95
C LYS A 219 -23.28 8.21 34.42
N THR A 220 -22.30 8.68 33.65
CA THR A 220 -20.86 8.58 33.97
C THR A 220 -20.36 9.81 34.74
N ASP A 221 -19.13 9.78 35.27
CA ASP A 221 -18.60 10.95 35.96
C ASP A 221 -18.30 12.09 34.97
N ALA A 222 -18.89 13.26 35.20
CA ALA A 222 -18.62 14.45 34.38
C ALA A 222 -17.20 15.00 34.58
N ASN A 223 -16.49 14.59 35.64
CA ASN A 223 -15.14 15.03 35.99
C ASN A 223 -14.27 13.81 36.38
N PRO A 224 -13.94 12.92 35.44
CA PRO A 224 -13.17 11.70 35.72
C PRO A 224 -11.80 12.01 36.34
N PRO A 225 -11.19 11.06 37.08
CA PRO A 225 -9.96 11.30 37.81
C PRO A 225 -8.79 11.62 36.86
N GLU A 226 -7.93 12.56 37.28
CA GLU A 226 -6.79 13.05 36.48
C GLU A 226 -5.92 11.94 35.89
N SER A 227 -5.69 10.87 36.65
CA SER A 227 -4.92 9.71 36.20
C SER A 227 -5.54 9.03 34.99
N ARG A 228 -6.87 8.94 34.89
CA ARG A 228 -7.57 8.33 33.74
C ARG A 228 -7.61 9.26 32.53
N ILE A 229 -7.71 10.57 32.77
CA ILE A 229 -7.57 11.59 31.72
C ILE A 229 -6.17 11.49 31.08
N VAL A 230 -5.10 11.46 31.90
CA VAL A 230 -3.73 11.31 31.40
C VAL A 230 -3.53 9.96 30.70
N GLU A 231 -4.00 8.85 31.28
CA GLU A 231 -3.89 7.51 30.69
C GLU A 231 -4.53 7.41 29.30
N VAL A 232 -5.77 7.89 29.15
CA VAL A 232 -6.48 7.87 27.85
C VAL A 232 -5.85 8.83 26.85
N TYR A 233 -5.38 10.01 27.28
CA TYR A 233 -4.63 10.91 26.42
C TYR A 233 -3.33 10.27 25.92
N GLU A 234 -2.50 9.72 26.81
CA GLU A 234 -1.22 9.11 26.43
C GLU A 234 -1.40 7.91 25.48
N ALA A 235 -2.47 7.13 25.66
CA ALA A 235 -2.84 6.06 24.74
C ALA A 235 -3.32 6.59 23.37
N GLY A 236 -4.09 7.69 23.32
CA GLY A 236 -4.70 8.20 22.09
C GLY A 236 -3.92 9.30 21.34
N LYS A 237 -2.89 9.91 21.95
CA LYS A 237 -2.24 11.16 21.44
C LYS A 237 -1.67 11.05 20.02
N ASP A 238 -1.15 9.87 19.66
CA ASP A 238 -0.46 9.63 18.39
C ASP A 238 -1.38 9.02 17.30
N PHE A 239 -2.59 8.60 17.67
CA PHE A 239 -3.57 8.05 16.73
C PHE A 239 -4.53 9.14 16.24
N TYR A 240 -4.95 9.04 14.98
CA TYR A 240 -5.99 9.92 14.42
C TYR A 240 -7.38 9.43 14.84
N SER A 241 -8.27 10.36 15.18
CA SER A 241 -9.69 10.06 15.46
C SER A 241 -10.35 9.27 14.33
N SER A 242 -11.13 8.24 14.65
CA SER A 242 -11.82 7.39 13.67
C SER A 242 -13.22 7.02 14.16
N THR A 243 -14.22 7.14 13.28
CA THR A 243 -15.61 6.74 13.56
C THR A 243 -15.84 5.23 13.46
N GLN A 244 -14.84 4.47 13.00
CA GLN A 244 -14.88 3.00 12.88
C GLN A 244 -13.96 2.32 13.91
N SER A 245 -13.44 3.06 14.90
CA SER A 245 -12.57 2.58 15.97
C SER A 245 -13.25 2.76 17.33
N PRO A 246 -13.12 1.80 18.27
CA PRO A 246 -13.47 2.04 19.65
C PRO A 246 -12.41 2.86 20.37
N GLU A 247 -11.15 2.75 19.94
CA GLU A 247 -10.01 3.45 20.53
C GLU A 247 -10.01 4.94 20.17
N PRO A 248 -9.76 5.83 21.15
CA PRO A 248 -9.68 7.27 20.92
C PRO A 248 -8.39 7.66 20.21
N GLY A 249 -8.46 8.71 19.39
CA GLY A 249 -7.31 9.27 18.70
C GLY A 249 -7.36 10.78 18.71
N PHE A 250 -6.39 11.44 19.34
CA PHE A 250 -6.34 12.90 19.50
C PHE A 250 -5.38 13.58 18.51
N ARG A 251 -4.64 12.82 17.71
CA ARG A 251 -3.72 13.39 16.72
C ARG A 251 -4.51 14.19 15.68
N THR A 252 -4.12 15.44 15.48
CA THR A 252 -4.70 16.28 14.42
C THR A 252 -4.19 15.82 13.06
N ARG A 253 -5.07 15.72 12.05
CA ARG A 253 -4.71 15.41 10.66
C ARG A 253 -4.12 16.64 9.96
N ASP A 254 -3.32 16.41 8.92
CA ASP A 254 -2.98 17.44 7.93
C ASP A 254 -4.28 18.05 7.38
N LYS A 255 -4.42 19.38 7.45
CA LYS A 255 -5.56 20.13 6.93
C LYS A 255 -5.13 21.11 5.85
N ALA A 256 -5.97 21.30 4.84
CA ALA A 256 -5.69 22.16 3.70
C ALA A 256 -6.90 23.00 3.30
N THR A 257 -6.66 24.28 3.03
CA THR A 257 -7.57 25.13 2.26
C THR A 257 -7.24 24.91 0.78
N ILE A 258 -8.24 24.66 -0.05
CA ILE A 258 -8.09 24.28 -1.46
C ILE A 258 -8.91 25.23 -2.33
N GLU A 259 -8.38 25.60 -3.48
CA GLU A 259 -9.17 26.23 -4.55
C GLU A 259 -9.18 25.32 -5.76
N TYR A 260 -10.33 25.26 -6.45
CA TYR A 260 -10.44 24.55 -7.71
C TYR A 260 -11.28 25.30 -8.75
N LEU A 261 -10.96 24.96 -10.00
CA LEU A 261 -11.69 25.31 -11.19
C LEU A 261 -12.38 24.07 -11.73
N VAL A 262 -13.68 24.18 -12.04
CA VAL A 262 -14.46 23.11 -12.69
C VAL A 262 -14.74 23.50 -14.13
N GLY A 263 -14.37 22.63 -15.05
CA GLY A 263 -14.87 22.65 -16.42
C GLY A 263 -15.95 21.58 -16.60
N ASN A 264 -17.19 22.01 -16.81
CA ASN A 264 -18.34 21.14 -17.04
C ASN A 264 -18.56 21.00 -18.55
N LEU A 265 -18.39 19.79 -19.11
CA LEU A 265 -18.46 19.58 -20.56
C LEU A 265 -19.82 19.99 -21.16
N GLN A 266 -20.94 19.75 -20.45
CA GLN A 266 -22.26 20.12 -20.97
C GLN A 266 -22.38 21.64 -21.14
N LYS A 267 -21.84 22.46 -20.22
CA LYS A 267 -21.87 23.92 -20.37
C LYS A 267 -21.09 24.41 -21.60
N PHE A 268 -20.03 23.72 -21.99
CA PHE A 268 -19.30 24.00 -23.23
C PHE A 268 -20.10 23.51 -24.46
N VAL A 269 -20.73 22.33 -24.40
CA VAL A 269 -21.64 21.84 -25.46
C VAL A 269 -22.80 22.81 -25.67
N ASP A 270 -23.52 23.22 -24.62
CA ASP A 270 -24.63 24.18 -24.68
C ASP A 270 -24.18 25.51 -25.32
N ALA A 271 -22.96 25.97 -24.99
CA ALA A 271 -22.39 27.21 -25.51
C ALA A 271 -21.99 27.12 -26.99
N GLU A 272 -21.54 25.96 -27.49
CA GLU A 272 -21.27 25.74 -28.91
C GLU A 272 -22.57 25.46 -29.70
N VAL A 273 -23.54 24.69 -29.15
CA VAL A 273 -24.87 24.49 -29.74
C VAL A 273 -25.57 25.83 -29.99
N ALA A 274 -25.43 26.78 -29.06
CA ALA A 274 -25.98 28.14 -29.21
C ALA A 274 -25.39 28.96 -30.38
N LYS A 275 -24.31 28.49 -31.02
CA LYS A 275 -23.69 29.10 -32.21
C LYS A 275 -24.08 28.42 -33.53
N LEU A 276 -24.60 27.19 -33.49
CA LEU A 276 -24.96 26.45 -34.70
C LEU A 276 -26.19 27.05 -35.41
N PRO A 277 -26.17 27.17 -36.75
CA PRO A 277 -27.35 27.52 -37.51
C PRO A 277 -28.28 26.30 -37.66
N GLU A 278 -29.60 26.53 -37.58
CA GLU A 278 -30.64 25.50 -37.70
C GLU A 278 -30.52 24.67 -39.00
N GLU A 279 -30.04 25.28 -40.08
CA GLU A 279 -29.85 24.63 -41.38
C GLU A 279 -28.78 23.54 -41.34
N GLU A 280 -27.75 23.67 -40.49
CA GLU A 280 -26.65 22.72 -40.36
C GLU A 280 -27.03 21.52 -39.49
N ILE A 281 -27.71 21.76 -38.37
CA ILE A 281 -28.30 20.72 -37.52
C ILE A 281 -29.26 19.85 -38.35
N ARG A 282 -30.07 20.48 -39.22
CA ARG A 282 -31.00 19.79 -40.11
C ARG A 282 -30.28 19.00 -41.22
N ALA A 283 -29.22 19.55 -41.80
CA ALA A 283 -28.43 18.87 -42.81
C ALA A 283 -27.72 17.62 -42.28
N GLU A 284 -27.17 17.66 -41.06
CA GLU A 284 -26.57 16.46 -40.46
C GLU A 284 -27.64 15.42 -40.05
N TYR A 285 -28.81 15.84 -39.57
CA TYR A 285 -29.94 14.91 -39.37
C TYR A 285 -30.31 14.17 -40.65
N ASP A 286 -30.52 14.89 -41.78
CA ASP A 286 -30.85 14.26 -43.07
C ASP A 286 -29.72 13.32 -43.55
N ARG A 287 -28.46 13.67 -43.29
CA ARG A 287 -27.27 12.84 -43.58
C ARG A 287 -27.19 11.59 -42.70
N GLN A 288 -27.54 11.68 -41.42
CA GLN A 288 -27.58 10.54 -40.50
C GLN A 288 -28.76 9.60 -40.81
N VAL A 289 -29.93 10.14 -41.15
CA VAL A 289 -31.08 9.36 -41.66
C VAL A 289 -30.71 8.64 -42.96
N ALA A 290 -29.99 9.30 -43.89
CA ALA A 290 -29.48 8.68 -45.11
C ALA A 290 -28.44 7.57 -44.84
N ARG A 291 -27.67 7.67 -43.76
CA ARG A 291 -26.79 6.60 -43.25
C ARG A 291 -27.53 5.47 -42.51
N GLY A 292 -28.83 5.64 -42.23
CA GLY A 292 -29.69 4.65 -41.61
C GLY A 292 -29.82 4.74 -40.08
N ALA A 293 -29.40 5.85 -39.46
CA ALA A 293 -29.70 6.16 -38.07
C ALA A 293 -31.20 6.48 -37.85
N PHE A 294 -31.60 6.66 -36.58
CA PHE A 294 -32.93 7.10 -36.15
C PHE A 294 -34.12 6.22 -36.60
N ARG A 295 -33.87 4.99 -37.06
CA ARG A 295 -34.90 4.00 -37.43
C ARG A 295 -35.49 3.34 -36.19
N VAL A 296 -36.79 3.52 -35.99
CA VAL A 296 -37.55 2.81 -34.96
C VAL A 296 -37.81 1.37 -35.42
N ARG A 297 -37.41 0.38 -34.62
CA ARG A 297 -37.91 -0.99 -34.78
C ARG A 297 -39.30 -1.04 -34.16
N LYS A 298 -40.31 -1.34 -34.98
CA LYS A 298 -41.65 -1.64 -34.48
C LYS A 298 -41.61 -2.98 -33.74
N GLU A 299 -41.97 -2.96 -32.46
CA GLU A 299 -42.15 -4.17 -31.67
C GLU A 299 -43.47 -4.85 -32.07
N GLU A 300 -43.39 -6.14 -32.41
CA GLU A 300 -44.56 -7.03 -32.35
C GLU A 300 -44.70 -7.56 -30.91
N PRO A 301 -45.92 -7.82 -30.41
CA PRO A 301 -46.13 -8.23 -29.03
C PRO A 301 -45.53 -9.63 -28.79
N GLU A 302 -44.55 -9.72 -27.88
CA GLU A 302 -43.88 -11.00 -27.61
C GLU A 302 -44.83 -12.06 -27.05
N THR A 303 -44.93 -13.17 -27.77
CA THR A 303 -45.65 -14.37 -27.32
C THR A 303 -44.82 -15.16 -26.30
N SER A 304 -44.90 -14.71 -25.04
CA SER A 304 -44.72 -15.48 -23.80
C SER A 304 -43.97 -16.82 -23.90
N GLN A 305 -42.71 -16.86 -23.46
CA GLN A 305 -42.15 -18.04 -22.78
C GLN A 305 -41.71 -17.64 -21.35
N PRO A 306 -41.73 -18.58 -20.38
CA PRO A 306 -41.80 -18.20 -18.97
C PRO A 306 -40.43 -17.97 -18.32
N SER A 307 -40.30 -16.83 -17.63
CA SER A 307 -39.37 -16.68 -16.51
C SER A 307 -40.08 -17.09 -15.21
N THR A 308 -39.40 -17.85 -14.36
CA THR A 308 -39.86 -18.21 -13.01
C THR A 308 -39.57 -17.11 -12.00
N ASP A 309 -40.53 -16.83 -11.13
CA ASP A 309 -40.44 -16.10 -9.85
C ASP A 309 -39.98 -14.60 -9.93
N SER A 310 -40.66 -13.59 -9.38
CA SER A 310 -41.83 -13.47 -8.47
C SER A 310 -41.70 -14.18 -7.12
N MET A 311 -41.81 -13.56 -5.94
CA MET A 311 -42.17 -12.20 -5.47
C MET A 311 -41.82 -12.16 -3.95
N PRO A 312 -42.08 -11.11 -3.14
CA PRO A 312 -42.64 -9.78 -3.44
C PRO A 312 -41.78 -8.60 -2.92
N ALA A 313 -42.17 -7.39 -3.33
CA ALA A 313 -42.10 -6.20 -2.48
C ALA A 313 -43.53 -5.59 -2.46
N ASP A 314 -44.01 -5.11 -1.32
CA ASP A 314 -45.36 -4.54 -1.19
C ASP A 314 -45.39 -3.30 -0.26
N ALA A 315 -46.33 -2.42 -0.57
CA ALA A 315 -46.84 -1.23 0.13
C ALA A 315 -45.99 -0.51 1.21
N ALA A 316 -45.59 0.72 0.89
CA ALA A 316 -45.68 1.87 1.80
C ALA A 316 -46.35 3.07 1.06
N PRO A 317 -47.10 3.96 1.74
CA PRO A 317 -48.30 4.56 1.11
C PRO A 317 -48.22 6.07 0.76
N GLU A 318 -49.27 6.53 0.07
CA GLU A 318 -49.51 7.91 -0.35
C GLU A 318 -49.61 8.93 0.81
N THR A 319 -49.30 10.20 0.53
CA THR A 319 -50.11 11.35 1.01
C THR A 319 -49.87 12.58 0.11
N PRO A 320 -50.82 13.54 0.00
CA PRO A 320 -50.89 14.46 -1.14
C PRO A 320 -50.22 15.83 -0.92
N ALA A 321 -49.98 16.53 -2.03
CA ALA A 321 -49.58 17.94 -2.05
C ALA A 321 -50.65 18.87 -1.45
N PRO A 322 -50.22 20.05 -0.96
CA PRO A 322 -50.93 21.27 -1.37
C PRO A 322 -50.04 22.47 -1.70
N ALA A 323 -50.48 23.18 -2.75
CA ALA A 323 -50.50 24.64 -2.95
C ALA A 323 -49.37 25.56 -2.40
N SER A 324 -48.84 26.35 -3.34
CA SER A 324 -48.14 27.62 -3.10
C SER A 324 -48.88 28.56 -2.14
N ASN A 325 -48.12 29.19 -1.22
CA ASN A 325 -48.36 30.57 -0.79
C ASN A 325 -47.08 31.18 -0.22
N ALA A 326 -46.78 32.42 -0.59
CA ALA A 326 -45.73 33.22 0.04
C ALA A 326 -46.30 34.03 1.22
N PRO A 327 -45.48 34.34 2.23
CA PRO A 327 -45.65 35.56 3.01
C PRO A 327 -44.41 36.47 2.92
N ALA A 328 -44.63 37.76 3.14
CA ALA A 328 -43.58 38.78 3.07
C ALA A 328 -43.04 39.17 4.45
N SER A 329 -41.87 39.83 4.41
CA SER A 329 -41.36 40.84 5.35
C SER A 329 -42.17 41.13 6.64
N ASN A 330 -41.49 40.99 7.78
CA ASN A 330 -41.60 41.94 8.89
C ASN A 330 -40.31 41.97 9.71
N ALA A 331 -39.72 43.16 9.88
CA ALA A 331 -38.74 43.42 10.95
C ALA A 331 -39.49 43.84 12.23
N PRO A 332 -38.95 43.58 13.44
CA PRO A 332 -38.04 44.56 14.10
C PRO A 332 -36.89 43.88 14.88
N ALA A 333 -35.89 44.57 15.45
CA ALA A 333 -35.42 45.96 15.35
C ALA A 333 -33.94 46.05 15.79
N SER A 334 -33.29 47.18 15.49
CA SER A 334 -31.97 47.58 16.02
C SER A 334 -31.96 47.78 17.55
N ASN A 335 -30.80 47.61 18.20
CA ASN A 335 -30.48 48.43 19.38
C ASN A 335 -28.97 48.60 19.67
N ALA A 336 -28.46 49.78 19.31
CA ALA A 336 -27.23 50.44 19.75
C ALA A 336 -27.30 51.92 19.26
N PRO A 337 -26.52 52.90 19.77
CA PRO A 337 -25.60 52.90 20.92
C PRO A 337 -25.84 54.06 21.92
N ALA A 338 -25.07 54.09 23.02
CA ALA A 338 -24.60 55.28 23.77
C ALA A 338 -23.52 54.78 24.77
N GLU A 339 -22.30 55.31 24.95
CA GLU A 339 -21.65 56.61 24.71
C GLU A 339 -21.83 57.68 25.82
N MET A 340 -20.86 57.73 26.75
CA MET A 340 -20.20 58.90 27.36
C MET A 340 -19.00 58.38 28.19
N LYS A 341 -17.74 58.85 28.23
CA LYS A 341 -17.01 60.15 28.11
C LYS A 341 -16.56 60.74 29.46
N GLU A 342 -15.25 61.03 29.56
CA GLU A 342 -14.58 62.07 30.40
C GLU A 342 -14.65 61.94 31.95
N GLU A 343 -13.70 62.42 32.78
CA GLU A 343 -12.24 62.71 32.63
C GLU A 343 -11.64 63.00 34.05
N SER A 344 -10.30 62.91 34.21
CA SER A 344 -9.49 63.58 35.27
C SER A 344 -9.62 63.15 36.75
N ALA A 345 -8.60 63.31 37.62
CA ALA A 345 -7.18 63.64 37.43
C ALA A 345 -6.33 63.37 38.70
N THR A 346 -5.01 63.17 38.50
CA THR A 346 -3.86 63.53 39.40
C THR A 346 -3.77 62.97 40.84
N THR A 347 -2.59 62.84 41.46
CA THR A 347 -1.17 63.08 41.04
C THR A 347 -0.32 61.83 41.41
N GLU A 348 1.02 61.76 41.48
CA GLU A 348 2.14 62.74 41.46
C GLU A 348 3.40 62.14 40.80
N THR A 349 4.62 62.57 41.20
CA THR A 349 5.91 61.96 40.82
C THR A 349 6.90 62.20 41.98
N PRO A 350 8.00 61.44 42.15
CA PRO A 350 9.25 61.81 41.45
C PRO A 350 10.17 60.63 41.04
N ALA A 351 11.14 60.91 40.16
CA ALA A 351 12.32 60.06 39.92
C ALA A 351 13.51 60.47 40.83
N PRO A 352 14.66 59.76 40.83
CA PRO A 352 15.71 60.14 39.87
C PRO A 352 16.62 59.01 39.31
N GLU A 353 17.31 59.34 38.22
CA GLU A 353 18.53 58.72 37.67
C GLU A 353 19.81 59.00 38.54
N PRO A 354 21.05 58.56 38.21
CA PRO A 354 21.61 58.00 36.96
C PRO A 354 22.36 56.64 37.18
N ALA A 355 23.25 56.07 36.33
CA ALA A 355 23.97 56.53 35.12
C ALA A 355 24.43 55.35 34.21
N THR A 356 24.91 55.67 33.00
CA THR A 356 25.77 54.80 32.16
C THR A 356 27.27 55.10 32.39
N PRO A 357 28.20 54.19 31.97
CA PRO A 357 28.83 54.42 30.65
C PRO A 357 29.21 53.14 29.86
N ALA A 358 29.40 53.32 28.55
CA ALA A 358 30.30 52.50 27.69
C ALA A 358 31.44 53.44 27.20
N PRO A 359 32.60 52.95 26.70
CA PRO A 359 32.69 52.45 25.32
C PRO A 359 33.78 51.38 25.05
N GLU A 360 34.05 51.15 23.75
CA GLU A 360 35.27 50.56 23.11
C GLU A 360 35.32 49.05 22.78
N THR A 361 35.45 48.80 21.47
CA THR A 361 35.74 47.57 20.69
C THR A 361 37.24 47.52 20.31
N PRO A 362 37.80 46.55 19.51
CA PRO A 362 37.24 45.33 18.89
C PRO A 362 38.12 44.04 19.05
N ALA A 363 37.63 42.92 18.46
CA ALA A 363 38.43 41.83 17.85
C ALA A 363 39.20 40.86 18.80
N PRO A 364 39.57 39.63 18.36
CA PRO A 364 39.43 39.05 17.02
C PRO A 364 38.33 37.98 16.88
N ALA A 365 37.86 37.82 15.64
CA ALA A 365 37.09 36.66 15.19
C ALA A 365 37.91 35.87 14.17
N GLN A 366 37.85 34.53 14.22
CA GLN A 366 37.88 33.60 13.09
C GLN A 366 37.87 32.14 13.60
N PRO A 367 37.43 31.15 12.78
CA PRO A 367 36.70 31.27 11.52
C PRO A 367 35.32 30.57 11.58
N LYS A 368 34.27 31.18 11.00
CA LYS A 368 33.25 30.36 10.32
C LYS A 368 33.93 29.82 9.07
N GLN A 369 33.92 28.50 8.87
CA GLN A 369 34.27 27.95 7.56
C GLN A 369 33.18 28.34 6.56
N GLU A 370 33.60 28.77 5.38
CA GLU A 370 32.70 28.93 4.24
C GLU A 370 32.14 27.54 3.87
N LYS A 371 30.82 27.36 4.03
CA LYS A 371 30.11 26.80 2.89
C LYS A 371 30.17 27.88 1.82
N THR A 372 30.73 27.55 0.66
CA THR A 372 30.53 28.35 -0.54
C THR A 372 29.05 28.31 -0.88
N VAL A 373 28.31 29.30 -0.37
CA VAL A 373 27.17 29.81 -1.13
C VAL A 373 27.80 30.41 -2.37
N GLU A 374 27.55 29.79 -3.52
CA GLU A 374 27.94 30.37 -4.80
C GLU A 374 27.14 31.66 -4.93
N GLN A 375 27.82 32.79 -4.72
CA GLN A 375 27.17 34.08 -4.60
C GLN A 375 26.77 34.51 -6.00
N ASP A 376 25.50 34.28 -6.33
CA ASP A 376 24.88 34.54 -7.62
C ASP A 376 25.36 35.90 -8.16
N SER A 377 25.90 35.91 -9.38
CA SER A 377 26.51 37.12 -9.96
C SER A 377 25.48 38.26 -9.96
N PRO A 378 25.88 39.54 -9.89
CA PRO A 378 24.97 40.64 -10.21
C PRO A 378 24.28 40.47 -11.58
N GLU A 379 24.90 39.72 -12.51
CA GLU A 379 24.28 39.31 -13.77
C GLU A 379 23.24 38.19 -13.60
N ASP A 380 23.46 37.21 -12.72
CA ASP A 380 22.49 36.14 -12.43
C ASP A 380 21.33 36.64 -11.57
N ILE A 381 21.55 37.54 -10.62
CA ILE A 381 20.47 38.25 -9.89
C ILE A 381 19.63 39.09 -10.87
N ALA A 382 20.27 39.83 -11.80
CA ALA A 382 19.54 40.59 -12.82
C ALA A 382 18.73 39.68 -13.77
N LYS A 383 19.30 38.53 -14.15
CA LYS A 383 18.68 37.51 -15.01
C LYS A 383 17.57 36.72 -14.31
N HIS A 384 17.70 36.46 -13.01
CA HIS A 384 16.64 35.92 -12.16
C HIS A 384 15.50 36.92 -12.02
N LYS A 385 15.80 38.20 -11.73
CA LYS A 385 14.79 39.26 -11.68
C LYS A 385 14.08 39.43 -13.03
N GLN A 386 14.82 39.46 -14.14
CA GLN A 386 14.20 39.57 -15.46
C GLN A 386 13.36 38.32 -15.81
N GLN A 387 13.76 37.11 -15.39
CA GLN A 387 12.89 35.93 -15.51
C GLN A 387 11.62 36.04 -14.65
N VAL A 388 11.67 36.66 -13.48
CA VAL A 388 10.47 36.91 -12.65
C VAL A 388 9.59 37.99 -13.27
N GLU A 389 10.16 39.06 -13.83
CA GLU A 389 9.41 40.08 -14.59
C GLU A 389 8.79 39.51 -15.87
N ASP A 390 9.50 38.64 -16.61
CA ASP A 390 8.97 37.93 -17.78
C ASP A 390 7.87 36.91 -17.40
N LEU A 391 7.99 36.21 -16.27
CA LEU A 391 6.98 35.26 -15.78
C LEU A 391 5.76 35.94 -15.17
N GLN A 392 5.94 37.05 -14.45
CA GLN A 392 4.84 37.93 -14.02
C GLN A 392 4.13 38.51 -15.24
N LYS A 393 4.86 38.97 -16.26
CA LYS A 393 4.24 39.39 -17.52
C LYS A 393 3.47 38.26 -18.21
N ILE A 394 3.93 37.01 -18.12
CA ILE A 394 3.16 35.84 -18.59
C ILE A 394 1.91 35.58 -17.74
N LEU A 395 1.90 35.97 -16.45
CA LEU A 395 0.72 35.94 -15.58
C LEU A 395 -0.29 37.03 -16.01
N ASP A 396 0.21 38.24 -16.28
CA ASP A 396 -0.60 39.40 -16.67
C ASP A 396 -1.18 39.23 -18.09
N ASP A 397 -0.32 38.93 -19.09
CA ASP A 397 -0.72 38.66 -20.48
C ASP A 397 -1.66 37.44 -20.57
N ALA A 398 -1.60 36.48 -19.65
CA ALA A 398 -2.49 35.30 -19.69
C ALA A 398 -3.97 35.64 -19.45
N GLY A 399 -4.26 36.81 -18.87
CA GLY A 399 -5.63 37.32 -18.74
C GLY A 399 -6.15 38.01 -20.01
N ASP A 400 -5.32 38.25 -21.02
CA ASP A 400 -5.61 39.19 -22.12
C ASP A 400 -5.14 38.68 -23.50
N LEU A 401 -5.28 37.36 -23.75
CA LEU A 401 -4.80 36.72 -25.00
C LEU A 401 -5.82 35.81 -25.70
N GLU A 402 -6.29 36.27 -26.86
CA GLU A 402 -6.67 35.40 -27.98
C GLU A 402 -5.44 34.63 -28.49
N MET A 403 -5.65 33.46 -29.09
CA MET A 403 -4.58 32.69 -29.75
C MET A 403 -4.51 33.07 -31.23
N PRO A 404 -3.32 33.39 -31.79
CA PRO A 404 -3.09 33.26 -33.22
C PRO A 404 -3.32 31.79 -33.64
N ALA A 405 -4.06 31.58 -34.74
CA ALA A 405 -4.15 30.26 -35.34
C ALA A 405 -2.88 30.00 -36.17
N GLU A 406 -2.05 29.04 -35.78
CA GLU A 406 -0.93 28.59 -36.59
C GLU A 406 -1.43 27.68 -37.73
N GLU A 407 -1.20 28.10 -38.98
CA GLU A 407 -1.38 27.23 -40.15
C GLU A 407 -0.32 26.12 -40.11
N MET A 408 -0.74 24.87 -40.40
CA MET A 408 0.20 23.75 -40.52
C MET A 408 1.14 23.95 -41.74
N PRO A 409 2.46 24.04 -41.57
CA PRO A 409 3.38 24.09 -42.70
C PRO A 409 3.41 22.75 -43.45
N ALA A 410 3.39 22.82 -44.78
CA ALA A 410 3.25 21.66 -45.65
C ALA A 410 4.52 20.80 -45.77
N GLU A 411 4.32 19.56 -46.21
CA GLU A 411 5.39 18.57 -46.46
C GLU A 411 6.26 18.95 -47.67
N GLU A 412 7.57 19.11 -47.48
CA GLU A 412 8.55 19.16 -48.58
C GLU A 412 9.74 18.22 -48.32
N LYS A 413 10.03 17.35 -49.30
CA LYS A 413 11.16 16.41 -49.29
C LYS A 413 12.25 16.86 -50.27
N PRO A 414 13.52 16.70 -49.88
CA PRO A 414 14.51 16.15 -50.81
C PRO A 414 15.18 14.88 -50.26
N ALA A 415 15.81 14.12 -51.16
CA ALA A 415 16.50 12.86 -50.89
C ALA A 415 17.87 12.86 -51.62
N PRO A 416 18.61 11.74 -51.72
CA PRO A 416 19.39 11.15 -50.63
C PRO A 416 20.88 10.99 -50.98
N GLU A 417 21.76 10.89 -49.98
CA GLU A 417 23.18 10.52 -50.19
C GLU A 417 23.52 9.15 -49.58
N LYS A 418 24.61 8.53 -50.08
CA LYS A 418 25.11 7.20 -49.70
C LYS A 418 26.63 7.20 -49.45
N PRO A 419 27.18 6.21 -48.71
CA PRO A 419 28.34 6.44 -47.84
C PRO A 419 29.72 6.04 -48.40
N ALA A 420 30.74 6.66 -47.82
CA ALA A 420 32.15 6.26 -47.76
C ALA A 420 32.81 7.03 -46.58
N SER A 421 33.87 6.60 -45.88
CA SER A 421 34.55 5.29 -45.78
C SER A 421 35.53 5.34 -44.58
N GLU A 422 35.92 4.20 -43.99
CA GLU A 422 36.99 4.14 -42.97
C GLU A 422 38.36 4.60 -43.51
N PRO A 423 39.30 5.00 -42.63
CA PRO A 423 40.47 4.13 -42.45
C PRO A 423 41.01 4.01 -41.01
N LYS A 424 41.94 3.07 -40.82
CA LYS A 424 42.64 2.67 -39.58
C LYS A 424 44.01 2.06 -39.96
N PRO A 425 44.98 1.87 -39.04
CA PRO A 425 45.66 2.79 -38.13
C PRO A 425 47.13 3.05 -38.56
N GLU A 426 47.92 3.82 -37.79
CA GLU A 426 49.39 3.81 -37.86
C GLU A 426 50.07 3.68 -36.49
N THR A 427 51.22 2.98 -36.44
CA THR A 427 52.17 2.79 -35.32
C THR A 427 53.32 1.87 -35.82
N PRO A 428 54.49 1.74 -35.15
CA PRO A 428 55.15 2.61 -34.17
C PRO A 428 56.61 2.97 -34.60
N GLU A 429 57.37 3.60 -33.70
CA GLU A 429 58.83 3.67 -33.75
C GLU A 429 59.42 3.18 -32.40
N LYS A 430 60.76 3.10 -32.28
CA LYS A 430 61.45 2.01 -31.56
C LYS A 430 62.70 2.48 -30.77
N LEU A 431 63.48 1.47 -30.36
CA LEU A 431 64.84 1.49 -29.81
C LEU A 431 64.92 1.72 -28.28
N ASP A 432 65.74 0.97 -27.53
CA ASP A 432 66.88 0.11 -27.91
C ASP A 432 66.88 -1.30 -27.26
N ALA A 433 67.73 -2.20 -27.77
CA ALA A 433 68.10 -3.49 -27.17
C ALA A 433 69.57 -3.84 -27.53
N PRO A 434 70.31 -4.59 -26.68
CA PRO A 434 70.56 -6.03 -26.94
C PRO A 434 70.78 -6.88 -25.64
N GLU A 435 70.78 -8.22 -25.60
CA GLU A 435 70.38 -9.28 -26.57
C GLU A 435 69.58 -10.40 -25.79
N THR A 436 69.73 -11.74 -25.80
CA THR A 436 70.63 -12.74 -26.46
C THR A 436 69.87 -14.07 -26.68
N LYS A 437 70.56 -15.22 -26.82
CA LYS A 437 70.06 -16.57 -27.15
C LYS A 437 71.01 -17.68 -26.60
N PRO A 438 70.70 -19.00 -26.63
CA PRO A 438 69.39 -19.69 -26.57
C PRO A 438 69.39 -21.05 -25.77
N GLU A 439 68.24 -21.74 -25.80
CA GLU A 439 68.05 -23.22 -25.94
C GLU A 439 68.18 -24.27 -24.79
N SER A 440 67.09 -25.08 -24.71
CA SER A 440 67.02 -26.56 -24.62
C SER A 440 66.70 -27.31 -23.29
N LYS A 441 65.97 -28.45 -23.48
CA LYS A 441 65.50 -29.50 -22.54
C LYS A 441 66.62 -30.57 -22.30
N PRO A 442 66.51 -31.64 -21.45
CA PRO A 442 65.30 -32.44 -21.12
C PRO A 442 65.17 -33.09 -19.71
N GLU A 443 64.02 -33.80 -19.51
CA GLU A 443 63.79 -35.06 -18.76
C GLU A 443 63.85 -35.22 -17.20
N THR A 444 63.12 -36.26 -16.75
CA THR A 444 62.79 -36.78 -15.38
C THR A 444 63.60 -38.08 -15.08
N PRO A 445 63.36 -38.97 -14.06
CA PRO A 445 62.32 -39.11 -12.99
C PRO A 445 62.86 -39.51 -11.56
N ALA A 446 61.96 -40.06 -10.70
CA ALA A 446 62.16 -40.92 -9.50
C ALA A 446 62.54 -40.24 -8.14
N GLU A 447 61.91 -40.52 -6.97
CA GLU A 447 61.76 -41.75 -6.10
C GLU A 447 62.96 -41.93 -5.12
N THR A 448 62.90 -42.27 -3.81
CA THR A 448 61.88 -42.91 -2.91
C THR A 448 62.01 -42.44 -1.42
N GLU A 449 61.21 -43.01 -0.49
CA GLU A 449 61.20 -42.93 1.02
C GLU A 449 62.42 -43.65 1.71
N PRO A 450 62.56 -43.98 3.06
CA PRO A 450 61.57 -44.04 4.18
C PRO A 450 61.95 -43.84 5.70
N THR A 451 60.90 -43.68 6.54
CA THR A 451 60.54 -44.26 7.89
C THR A 451 61.51 -44.40 9.11
N SER A 452 61.04 -44.05 10.35
CA SER A 452 61.08 -44.88 11.60
C SER A 452 60.55 -44.23 12.93
N GLU A 453 60.28 -45.05 13.98
CA GLU A 453 59.37 -44.86 15.17
C GLU A 453 60.10 -45.13 16.56
N PRO A 454 59.54 -45.57 17.75
CA PRO A 454 58.15 -45.76 18.30
C PRO A 454 57.90 -45.44 19.84
N ALA A 455 56.71 -45.82 20.37
CA ALA A 455 56.35 -46.18 21.79
C ALA A 455 56.15 -45.02 22.86
N THR A 456 55.64 -45.19 24.12
CA THR A 456 55.35 -46.36 25.02
C THR A 456 54.25 -46.10 26.12
N GLU A 457 53.89 -47.13 26.92
CA GLU A 457 52.97 -47.31 28.10
C GLU A 457 53.29 -46.58 29.46
N PRO A 458 52.52 -46.71 30.62
CA PRO A 458 51.46 -47.69 31.06
C PRO A 458 50.19 -47.16 31.82
N GLU A 459 49.37 -48.08 32.38
CA GLU A 459 48.04 -48.05 33.09
C GLU A 459 47.98 -47.45 34.56
N PRO A 460 46.96 -47.64 35.49
CA PRO A 460 45.66 -48.41 35.48
C PRO A 460 44.39 -47.91 36.29
N THR A 461 43.30 -48.73 36.26
CA THR A 461 42.42 -49.24 37.38
C THR A 461 40.87 -48.95 37.44
N THR A 462 40.08 -50.07 37.43
CA THR A 462 38.78 -50.39 38.13
C THR A 462 37.38 -49.82 37.76
N GLU A 463 36.53 -50.70 37.18
CA GLU A 463 35.21 -51.26 37.68
C GLU A 463 33.97 -50.38 38.05
N PRO A 464 32.71 -50.93 38.00
CA PRO A 464 32.23 -52.15 37.31
C PRO A 464 30.88 -52.08 36.53
N GLU A 465 30.71 -53.11 35.68
CA GLU A 465 29.56 -53.84 35.10
C GLU A 465 28.28 -54.07 35.97
N PRO A 466 27.20 -54.81 35.52
CA PRO A 466 27.03 -55.71 34.35
C PRO A 466 25.71 -55.47 33.53
N ALA A 467 25.20 -56.29 32.57
CA ALA A 467 25.56 -57.62 32.06
C ALA A 467 25.07 -57.88 30.60
N SER A 468 25.97 -58.37 29.74
CA SER A 468 25.92 -59.59 28.89
C SER A 468 24.67 -60.03 28.08
N GLU A 469 24.84 -60.07 26.73
CA GLU A 469 24.87 -61.26 25.83
C GLU A 469 23.82 -62.43 25.90
N PRO A 470 23.63 -63.27 24.83
CA PRO A 470 24.55 -63.50 23.69
C PRO A 470 23.95 -63.52 22.26
N GLU A 471 24.86 -63.54 21.28
CA GLU A 471 24.68 -63.95 19.86
C GLU A 471 24.81 -65.53 19.76
N PRO A 472 25.19 -66.27 18.67
CA PRO A 472 25.90 -65.89 17.42
C PRO A 472 25.52 -66.62 16.08
N ALA A 473 26.25 -66.24 15.02
CA ALA A 473 26.67 -67.05 13.86
C ALA A 473 25.62 -67.46 12.77
N ASP A 474 25.99 -67.71 11.50
CA ASP A 474 27.33 -67.83 10.87
C ASP A 474 27.37 -67.28 9.41
N GLN A 475 28.56 -67.12 8.82
CA GLN A 475 28.81 -66.53 7.47
C GLN A 475 29.11 -67.60 6.39
N PRO A 476 29.20 -67.27 5.08
CA PRO A 476 30.43 -66.67 4.51
C PRO A 476 30.26 -65.66 3.33
N LYS A 477 31.37 -64.98 3.00
CA LYS A 477 31.64 -64.03 1.88
C LYS A 477 32.33 -64.77 0.69
N PRO A 478 32.78 -64.14 -0.43
CA PRO A 478 32.58 -62.77 -0.97
C PRO A 478 32.07 -62.84 -2.47
N GLU A 479 32.25 -61.96 -3.48
CA GLU A 479 33.07 -60.76 -3.79
C GLU A 479 32.36 -59.80 -4.77
N GLY A 480 32.71 -58.50 -4.76
CA GLY A 480 32.75 -57.61 -5.95
C GLY A 480 31.48 -56.83 -6.39
N GLY A 481 31.64 -55.53 -6.70
CA GLY A 481 30.66 -54.74 -7.49
C GLY A 481 30.13 -53.47 -6.80
N GLU A 482 30.48 -52.32 -7.35
CA GLU A 482 30.33 -50.96 -6.81
C GLU A 482 28.90 -50.36 -6.69
N GLN A 483 28.85 -49.24 -5.95
CA GLN A 483 27.87 -48.13 -5.98
C GLN A 483 26.48 -48.30 -5.33
N SER A 484 26.17 -47.33 -4.48
CA SER A 484 24.91 -47.17 -3.75
C SER A 484 23.95 -46.23 -4.47
N SER A 485 22.64 -46.55 -4.46
CA SER A 485 21.58 -45.67 -3.94
C SER A 485 20.20 -46.16 -4.40
N LEU A 486 19.38 -46.66 -3.46
CA LEU A 486 17.94 -46.84 -3.66
C LEU A 486 17.18 -46.63 -2.35
N GLN A 487 16.02 -45.98 -2.47
CA GLN A 487 14.90 -46.08 -1.54
C GLN A 487 14.58 -47.54 -1.19
N LEU A 488 14.04 -47.72 0.01
CA LEU A 488 13.02 -48.74 0.25
C LEU A 488 12.02 -48.23 1.28
N ASP A 489 10.75 -48.48 1.01
CA ASP A 489 9.60 -48.30 1.90
C ASP A 489 9.68 -49.31 3.10
N ASP A 490 8.80 -49.37 4.09
CA ASP A 490 7.35 -49.65 3.95
C ASP A 490 6.58 -49.56 5.29
N ALA A 491 5.26 -49.64 5.19
CA ALA A 491 4.31 -50.20 6.14
C ALA A 491 4.01 -49.46 7.47
N VAL A 492 2.89 -48.73 7.46
CA VAL A 492 1.79 -49.06 8.39
C VAL A 492 0.55 -49.40 7.57
N GLN A 493 0.00 -50.59 7.78
CA GLN A 493 -1.03 -51.21 6.95
C GLN A 493 -2.45 -50.94 7.52
N LEU A 494 -3.41 -50.57 6.66
CA LEU A 494 -4.82 -50.45 7.05
C LEU A 494 -5.71 -51.17 6.03
N VAL A 495 -6.53 -52.10 6.52
CA VAL A 495 -7.24 -53.10 5.71
C VAL A 495 -8.52 -52.54 5.10
N MET A 496 -8.68 -52.67 3.79
CA MET A 496 -9.94 -52.56 3.05
C MET A 496 -10.24 -53.89 2.35
N PHE A 497 -11.52 -54.20 2.19
CA PHE A 497 -11.97 -55.47 1.60
C PHE A 497 -11.85 -55.48 0.06
N GLN A 498 -11.77 -56.70 -0.47
CA GLN A 498 -11.53 -57.04 -1.86
C GLN A 498 -12.82 -57.52 -2.54
N ASP A 499 -13.02 -57.12 -3.80
CA ASP A 499 -13.86 -57.84 -4.76
C ASP A 499 -13.22 -57.71 -6.17
N ASP A 500 -13.28 -58.78 -6.95
CA ASP A 500 -12.58 -58.95 -8.23
C ASP A 500 -13.28 -58.27 -9.43
N VAL A 501 -12.50 -57.79 -10.41
CA VAL A 501 -12.44 -58.34 -11.80
C VAL A 501 -11.09 -57.93 -12.44
N THR A 502 -10.42 -58.85 -13.15
CA THR A 502 -9.14 -58.61 -13.85
C THR A 502 -9.28 -58.16 -15.32
N PRO A 503 -8.33 -57.37 -15.86
CA PRO A 503 -8.28 -56.97 -17.27
C PRO A 503 -7.44 -57.92 -18.14
N ALA A 504 -7.49 -57.71 -19.47
CA ALA A 504 -6.57 -58.31 -20.44
C ALA A 504 -6.13 -57.28 -21.50
N SER A 505 -4.93 -57.46 -22.06
CA SER A 505 -4.25 -56.55 -22.99
C SER A 505 -3.71 -57.32 -24.19
N GLU A 506 -3.48 -56.66 -25.34
CA GLU A 506 -2.17 -56.55 -26.02
C GLU A 506 -2.29 -56.03 -27.49
N THR A 507 -1.15 -55.59 -28.02
CA THR A 507 -0.91 -54.94 -29.34
C THR A 507 0.01 -55.88 -30.19
N PRO A 508 0.90 -55.47 -31.15
CA PRO A 508 1.09 -54.23 -31.93
C PRO A 508 1.37 -54.43 -33.45
N ALA A 509 1.76 -53.33 -34.11
CA ALA A 509 2.69 -53.23 -35.27
C ALA A 509 2.23 -53.64 -36.70
N ALA A 510 2.87 -53.20 -37.79
CA ALA A 510 3.57 -51.93 -38.14
C ALA A 510 4.03 -51.99 -39.62
N ASP A 511 4.03 -50.86 -40.36
CA ASP A 511 5.02 -50.55 -41.41
C ASP A 511 4.90 -49.11 -41.96
N GLU A 512 6.00 -48.58 -42.49
CA GLU A 512 6.20 -47.28 -43.19
C GLU A 512 7.23 -47.53 -44.34
N PRO A 513 7.51 -46.64 -45.34
CA PRO A 513 7.76 -45.20 -45.17
C PRO A 513 7.49 -44.26 -46.38
N ALA A 514 8.03 -43.03 -46.28
CA ALA A 514 8.42 -42.08 -47.35
C ALA A 514 7.35 -41.09 -47.87
N ALA A 515 7.80 -39.89 -48.24
CA ALA A 515 6.99 -38.67 -48.34
C ALA A 515 7.52 -37.65 -49.36
N GLU A 516 6.66 -36.73 -49.83
CA GLU A 516 6.97 -35.31 -50.09
C GLU A 516 5.68 -34.47 -50.29
N ASN A 517 5.80 -33.14 -50.23
CA ASN A 517 4.74 -32.10 -50.39
C ASN A 517 4.52 -31.75 -51.90
N PRO A 518 3.60 -30.85 -52.38
CA PRO A 518 2.86 -29.78 -51.65
C PRO A 518 1.38 -29.48 -52.06
N ALA A 519 0.74 -28.60 -51.26
CA ALA A 519 -0.16 -27.46 -51.56
C ALA A 519 -1.15 -27.38 -52.78
N THR A 520 -2.37 -26.90 -52.43
CA THR A 520 -3.26 -25.91 -53.11
C THR A 520 -4.20 -26.24 -54.30
N GLU A 521 -5.39 -25.60 -54.20
CA GLU A 521 -6.36 -25.14 -55.22
C GLU A 521 -7.49 -26.03 -55.82
N ASN A 522 -8.48 -25.28 -56.33
CA ASN A 522 -9.81 -25.59 -56.90
C ASN A 522 -9.73 -26.42 -58.22
N PRO A 523 -10.80 -27.06 -58.78
CA PRO A 523 -11.94 -26.27 -59.33
C PRO A 523 -13.35 -26.94 -59.56
N ALA A 524 -14.37 -26.07 -59.62
CA ALA A 524 -15.43 -25.91 -60.65
C ALA A 524 -16.23 -27.08 -61.33
N THR A 525 -17.57 -26.89 -61.32
CA THR A 525 -18.58 -27.02 -62.42
C THR A 525 -18.85 -28.33 -63.19
N GLU A 526 -20.15 -28.68 -63.25
CA GLU A 526 -20.89 -29.02 -64.50
C GLU A 526 -22.32 -28.41 -64.49
N THR A 527 -23.04 -28.43 -65.61
CA THR A 527 -24.35 -27.78 -65.90
C THR A 527 -24.99 -28.44 -67.16
N PRO A 528 -26.20 -28.08 -67.67
CA PRO A 528 -27.38 -27.40 -67.11
C PRO A 528 -28.74 -28.12 -67.45
N ALA A 529 -29.89 -27.56 -67.05
CA ALA A 529 -31.20 -27.73 -67.72
C ALA A 529 -32.17 -26.58 -67.34
N ALA A 530 -33.19 -26.29 -68.17
CA ALA A 530 -34.13 -25.16 -68.01
C ALA A 530 -35.56 -25.46 -68.52
N ASP A 531 -36.46 -24.47 -68.41
CA ASP A 531 -37.88 -24.41 -68.85
C ASP A 531 -38.89 -25.30 -68.05
N ASP A 532 -40.13 -24.88 -67.73
CA ASP A 532 -40.86 -23.63 -68.04
C ASP A 532 -41.96 -23.29 -66.97
N ALA A 533 -42.48 -22.05 -67.04
CA ALA A 533 -43.88 -21.62 -66.79
C ALA A 533 -44.47 -21.43 -65.36
N ALA A 534 -44.65 -20.14 -65.03
CA ALA A 534 -45.93 -19.45 -64.68
C ALA A 534 -46.39 -19.21 -63.21
N ALA A 535 -46.37 -17.92 -62.83
CA ALA A 535 -47.50 -17.05 -62.38
C ALA A 535 -48.53 -17.53 -61.31
N GLU A 536 -49.04 -16.71 -60.36
CA GLU A 536 -48.86 -15.27 -60.07
C GLU A 536 -49.41 -14.88 -58.67
N SER A 537 -49.08 -13.66 -58.21
CA SER A 537 -49.73 -12.88 -57.12
C SER A 537 -49.59 -13.32 -55.65
N PRO A 538 -49.67 -12.39 -54.66
CA PRO A 538 -49.53 -10.92 -54.72
C PRO A 538 -48.31 -10.41 -53.91
N ALA A 539 -47.98 -9.11 -54.05
CA ALA A 539 -46.89 -8.49 -53.29
C ALA A 539 -47.25 -8.26 -51.82
N ALA A 540 -46.30 -8.49 -50.91
CA ALA A 540 -46.32 -7.94 -49.57
C ALA A 540 -45.71 -6.52 -49.60
N GLU A 541 -46.39 -5.56 -48.98
CA GLU A 541 -45.97 -4.16 -48.96
C GLU A 541 -44.88 -3.94 -47.91
N GLU A 542 -43.68 -3.50 -48.32
CA GLU A 542 -42.58 -3.23 -47.40
C GLU A 542 -42.94 -2.10 -46.44
N ALA A 543 -43.20 -2.45 -45.18
CA ALA A 543 -43.39 -1.49 -44.11
C ALA A 543 -42.11 -0.66 -43.91
N LYS A 544 -42.12 0.58 -44.40
CA LYS A 544 -41.01 1.53 -44.21
C LYS A 544 -40.73 1.66 -42.70
N PRO A 545 -39.46 1.63 -42.28
CA PRO A 545 -39.13 1.94 -40.89
C PRO A 545 -39.57 3.36 -40.58
N GLU A 546 -40.28 3.55 -39.47
CA GLU A 546 -40.58 4.87 -38.94
C GLU A 546 -39.27 5.50 -38.47
N ILE A 547 -39.04 6.76 -38.85
CA ILE A 547 -37.82 7.52 -38.54
C ILE A 547 -38.22 8.53 -37.46
N GLN A 548 -37.45 8.60 -36.37
CA GLN A 548 -37.69 9.56 -35.29
C GLN A 548 -37.70 10.98 -35.89
N PRO A 549 -38.75 11.80 -35.65
CA PRO A 549 -38.88 13.09 -36.31
C PRO A 549 -37.81 14.07 -35.83
N TYR A 550 -37.40 14.97 -36.72
CA TYR A 550 -36.35 15.97 -36.47
C TYR A 550 -36.49 16.67 -35.11
N GLU A 551 -37.68 17.14 -34.75
CA GLU A 551 -37.93 17.88 -33.50
C GLU A 551 -37.60 17.08 -32.22
N GLU A 552 -37.68 15.74 -32.26
CA GLU A 552 -37.36 14.86 -31.11
C GLU A 552 -35.86 14.58 -30.96
N VAL A 553 -35.10 14.61 -32.07
CA VAL A 553 -33.65 14.32 -32.07
C VAL A 553 -32.78 15.55 -32.33
N ARG A 554 -33.39 16.72 -32.57
CA ARG A 554 -32.73 18.00 -32.90
C ARG A 554 -31.61 18.36 -31.92
N LEU A 555 -31.85 18.22 -30.61
CA LEU A 555 -30.84 18.48 -29.58
C LEU A 555 -29.71 17.45 -29.67
N ASN A 556 -30.02 16.16 -29.67
CA ASN A 556 -29.02 15.07 -29.77
C ASN A 556 -28.12 15.22 -31.01
N VAL A 557 -28.65 15.67 -32.15
CA VAL A 557 -27.87 15.94 -33.38
C VAL A 557 -27.00 17.18 -33.24
N ALA A 558 -27.51 18.26 -32.62
CA ALA A 558 -26.74 19.48 -32.37
C ALA A 558 -25.59 19.25 -31.36
N GLU A 559 -25.86 18.54 -30.26
CA GLU A 559 -24.84 18.15 -29.28
C GLU A 559 -23.77 17.26 -29.92
N ALA A 560 -24.18 16.26 -30.71
CA ALA A 560 -23.25 15.36 -31.40
C ALA A 560 -22.40 16.07 -32.48
N LEU A 561 -22.88 17.17 -33.06
CA LEU A 561 -22.09 18.00 -33.99
C LEU A 561 -20.97 18.75 -33.25
N VAL A 562 -21.25 19.34 -32.09
CA VAL A 562 -20.28 20.19 -31.37
C VAL A 562 -19.46 19.46 -30.31
N GLN A 563 -19.72 18.19 -30.03
CA GLN A 563 -19.16 17.50 -28.86
C GLN A 563 -17.63 17.53 -28.79
N ASP A 564 -16.95 17.41 -29.93
CA ASP A 564 -15.48 17.46 -30.00
C ASP A 564 -14.94 18.89 -29.98
N ASP A 565 -15.61 19.87 -30.59
CA ASP A 565 -15.24 21.28 -30.47
C ASP A 565 -15.40 21.79 -29.03
N ALA A 566 -16.46 21.38 -28.34
CA ALA A 566 -16.69 21.66 -26.92
C ALA A 566 -15.61 21.03 -26.02
N ARG A 567 -15.17 19.80 -26.31
CA ARG A 567 -14.02 19.16 -25.64
C ARG A 567 -12.73 19.95 -25.87
N VAL A 568 -12.47 20.40 -27.11
CA VAL A 568 -11.27 21.18 -27.45
C VAL A 568 -11.30 22.58 -26.81
N ALA A 569 -12.47 23.22 -26.71
CA ALA A 569 -12.65 24.49 -26.01
C ALA A 569 -12.40 24.34 -24.50
N LEU A 570 -12.95 23.28 -23.89
CA LEU A 570 -12.76 22.94 -22.48
C LEU A 570 -11.29 22.62 -22.14
N ASP A 571 -10.62 21.78 -22.93
CA ASP A 571 -9.20 21.47 -22.72
C ASP A 571 -8.32 22.72 -22.88
N ARG A 572 -8.62 23.58 -23.86
CA ARG A 572 -7.93 24.87 -24.06
C ARG A 572 -8.12 25.80 -22.86
N ALA A 573 -9.31 25.87 -22.27
CA ALA A 573 -9.60 26.65 -21.07
C ALA A 573 -8.80 26.12 -19.86
N LEU A 574 -8.87 24.82 -19.59
CA LEU A 574 -8.14 24.19 -18.48
C LEU A 574 -6.61 24.28 -18.67
N THR A 575 -6.12 24.13 -19.90
CA THR A 575 -4.69 24.26 -20.23
C THR A 575 -4.20 25.70 -20.05
N LYS A 576 -4.99 26.72 -20.42
CA LYS A 576 -4.69 28.12 -20.09
C LYS A 576 -4.58 28.33 -18.58
N ALA A 577 -5.59 27.91 -17.80
CA ALA A 577 -5.57 28.08 -16.34
C ALA A 577 -4.40 27.30 -15.68
N LYS A 578 -4.13 26.08 -16.13
CA LYS A 578 -3.03 25.23 -15.63
C LYS A 578 -1.66 25.83 -15.93
N LYS A 579 -1.51 26.60 -17.02
CA LYS A 579 -0.30 27.38 -17.30
C LYS A 579 -0.10 28.49 -16.26
N VAL A 580 -1.15 29.28 -15.96
CA VAL A 580 -1.11 30.35 -14.94
C VAL A 580 -0.70 29.79 -13.57
N MET A 581 -1.35 28.72 -13.13
CA MET A 581 -1.05 28.10 -11.82
C MET A 581 0.37 27.53 -11.75
N ARG A 582 0.86 26.88 -12.83
CA ARG A 582 2.24 26.37 -12.92
C ARG A 582 3.29 27.49 -12.91
N VAL A 583 3.01 28.62 -13.55
CA VAL A 583 3.89 29.80 -13.55
C VAL A 583 3.98 30.39 -12.14
N TYR A 584 2.84 30.60 -11.47
CA TYR A 584 2.83 31.06 -10.08
C TYR A 584 3.57 30.11 -9.13
N PHE A 585 3.32 28.79 -9.23
CA PHE A 585 4.04 27.77 -8.45
C PHE A 585 5.57 27.89 -8.63
N ALA A 586 6.05 27.96 -9.87
CA ALA A 586 7.48 28.05 -10.17
C ALA A 586 8.13 29.35 -9.65
N MET A 587 7.40 30.47 -9.60
CA MET A 587 7.87 31.69 -8.94
C MET A 587 7.86 31.57 -7.42
N GLN A 588 6.80 30.99 -6.84
CA GLN A 588 6.66 30.81 -5.39
C GLN A 588 7.74 29.88 -4.83
N SER A 589 8.07 28.78 -5.54
CA SER A 589 9.20 27.92 -5.17
C SER A 589 10.54 28.68 -5.17
N ARG A 590 10.76 29.63 -6.10
CA ARG A 590 11.99 30.44 -6.13
C ARG A 590 12.06 31.41 -4.96
N TYR A 591 10.95 32.10 -4.63
CA TYR A 591 10.85 32.97 -3.46
C TYR A 591 11.11 32.21 -2.15
N VAL A 592 10.49 31.03 -1.96
CA VAL A 592 10.69 30.19 -0.76
C VAL A 592 12.14 29.67 -0.64
N MET A 593 12.86 29.50 -1.74
CA MET A 593 14.27 29.06 -1.74
C MET A 593 15.29 30.21 -1.56
N SER A 594 14.88 31.48 -1.69
CA SER A 594 15.77 32.64 -1.62
C SER A 594 15.49 33.59 -0.45
N GLU A 595 14.28 33.56 0.12
CA GLU A 595 13.77 34.48 1.15
C GLU A 595 13.78 35.98 0.74
N ASP A 596 13.97 36.29 -0.55
CA ASP A 596 14.01 37.67 -1.06
C ASP A 596 12.59 38.20 -1.37
N GLU A 597 12.06 39.05 -0.48
CA GLU A 597 10.79 39.75 -0.65
C GLU A 597 10.68 40.54 -1.97
N SER A 598 11.78 40.88 -2.65
CA SER A 598 11.76 41.60 -3.93
C SER A 598 11.42 40.73 -5.15
N ILE A 599 11.38 39.40 -5.00
CA ILE A 599 10.94 38.44 -6.04
C ILE A 599 9.65 37.69 -5.68
N LYS A 600 8.97 38.12 -4.60
CA LYS A 600 7.72 37.52 -4.11
C LYS A 600 6.58 37.68 -5.13
N PRO A 601 6.02 36.60 -5.69
CA PRO A 601 5.01 36.70 -6.74
C PRO A 601 3.64 37.14 -6.20
N GLU A 602 2.89 37.87 -7.01
CA GLU A 602 1.47 38.13 -6.72
C GLU A 602 0.62 36.91 -7.09
N ARG A 603 -0.35 36.55 -6.24
CA ARG A 603 -1.20 35.37 -6.42
C ARG A 603 -2.29 35.66 -7.46
N PRO A 604 -2.42 34.84 -8.52
CA PRO A 604 -3.43 35.08 -9.55
C PRO A 604 -4.84 34.87 -9.00
N ASP A 605 -5.77 35.75 -9.40
CA ASP A 605 -7.20 35.62 -9.09
C ASP A 605 -7.82 34.52 -9.96
N LEU A 606 -7.89 33.30 -9.41
CA LEU A 606 -8.53 32.17 -10.07
C LEU A 606 -10.03 32.40 -10.33
N LYS A 607 -10.71 33.24 -9.56
CA LYS A 607 -12.15 33.51 -9.75
C LYS A 607 -12.39 34.41 -10.96
N LYS A 608 -11.55 35.42 -11.17
CA LYS A 608 -11.51 36.23 -12.41
C LYS A 608 -11.17 35.35 -13.61
N LEU A 609 -10.09 34.56 -13.50
CA LEU A 609 -9.62 33.66 -14.54
C LEU A 609 -10.68 32.60 -14.93
N ALA A 610 -11.47 32.11 -13.98
CA ALA A 610 -12.58 31.20 -14.24
C ALA A 610 -13.65 31.85 -15.14
N GLY A 611 -14.11 33.04 -14.76
CA GLY A 611 -15.12 33.79 -15.52
C GLY A 611 -14.66 34.18 -16.92
N GLU A 612 -13.36 34.43 -17.12
CA GLU A 612 -12.76 34.72 -18.43
C GLU A 612 -12.63 33.48 -19.33
N LEU A 613 -12.58 32.27 -18.74
CA LEU A 613 -12.38 31.01 -19.44
C LEU A 613 -13.63 30.12 -19.52
N GLY A 614 -14.78 30.58 -19.01
CA GLY A 614 -16.02 29.79 -18.96
C GLY A 614 -16.00 28.66 -17.94
N LEU A 615 -15.07 28.70 -16.98
CA LEU A 615 -14.94 27.73 -15.89
C LEU A 615 -15.68 28.22 -14.63
N GLU A 616 -16.01 27.29 -13.75
CA GLU A 616 -16.58 27.58 -12.43
C GLU A 616 -15.46 27.59 -11.38
N TYR A 617 -15.53 28.46 -10.38
CA TYR A 617 -14.54 28.57 -9.30
C TYR A 617 -15.17 28.32 -7.94
N ALA A 618 -14.52 27.50 -7.11
CA ALA A 618 -14.89 27.29 -5.72
C ALA A 618 -13.65 27.18 -4.81
N PRO A 619 -13.62 27.90 -3.67
CA PRO A 619 -12.74 27.62 -2.54
C PRO A 619 -13.43 26.68 -1.55
N ILE A 620 -12.69 25.72 -0.99
CA ILE A 620 -13.18 24.78 0.03
C ILE A 620 -12.17 24.66 1.19
N GLY A 621 -12.67 24.26 2.35
CA GLY A 621 -11.85 23.95 3.53
C GLY A 621 -11.72 25.05 4.59
N PRO A 622 -10.85 24.83 5.60
CA PRO A 622 -9.86 23.75 5.66
C PRO A 622 -10.44 22.34 5.91
N HIS A 623 -10.21 21.40 4.97
CA HIS A 623 -10.54 19.97 5.13
C HIS A 623 -9.28 19.15 5.42
N ASP A 624 -9.44 17.95 5.98
CA ASP A 624 -8.43 16.87 5.99
C ASP A 624 -8.81 15.73 5.04
N ALA A 625 -7.97 14.69 4.98
CA ALA A 625 -8.15 13.51 4.14
C ALA A 625 -9.45 12.71 4.38
N VAL A 626 -10.22 13.00 5.43
CA VAL A 626 -11.52 12.36 5.72
C VAL A 626 -12.66 13.33 5.41
N SER A 627 -12.60 14.53 6.00
CA SER A 627 -13.62 15.58 5.85
C SER A 627 -13.69 16.22 4.46
N ILE A 628 -12.77 15.90 3.55
CA ILE A 628 -12.89 16.26 2.13
C ILE A 628 -13.87 15.35 1.37
N ALA A 629 -14.25 14.19 1.92
CA ALA A 629 -15.17 13.26 1.26
C ALA A 629 -16.58 13.84 1.04
N ASP A 630 -16.97 14.86 1.82
CA ASP A 630 -18.24 15.58 1.68
C ASP A 630 -18.25 16.56 0.48
N GLU A 631 -17.09 16.85 -0.11
CA GLU A 631 -16.95 17.82 -1.21
C GLU A 631 -17.05 17.16 -2.60
N PRO A 632 -17.78 17.74 -3.58
CA PRO A 632 -18.00 17.13 -4.91
C PRO A 632 -16.74 16.79 -5.72
N ILE A 633 -15.60 17.41 -5.40
CA ILE A 633 -14.30 17.12 -6.02
C ILE A 633 -13.70 15.79 -5.55
N SER A 634 -14.13 15.24 -4.41
CA SER A 634 -13.58 13.99 -3.86
C SER A 634 -13.86 12.75 -4.71
N ASP A 635 -14.96 12.75 -5.48
CA ASP A 635 -15.31 11.71 -6.45
C ASP A 635 -14.40 11.71 -7.71
N SER A 636 -13.52 12.71 -7.86
CA SER A 636 -12.62 12.81 -9.00
C SER A 636 -11.35 11.98 -8.83
N TYR A 637 -10.81 11.49 -9.95
CA TYR A 637 -9.59 10.68 -10.01
C TYR A 637 -8.54 11.32 -10.89
N GLU A 638 -7.27 10.93 -10.72
CA GLU A 638 -6.20 11.35 -11.62
C GLU A 638 -6.55 11.01 -13.08
N ALA A 639 -6.26 11.93 -14.00
CA ALA A 639 -6.49 11.76 -15.43
C ALA A 639 -5.47 10.77 -16.03
N GLY A 640 -5.74 9.47 -15.84
CA GLY A 640 -4.90 8.37 -16.31
C GLY A 640 -4.74 8.32 -17.83
N THR A 641 -3.61 7.79 -18.30
CA THR A 641 -3.25 7.70 -19.72
C THR A 641 -3.96 6.56 -20.48
N SER A 642 -4.92 5.87 -19.85
CA SER A 642 -5.62 4.71 -20.42
C SER A 642 -7.04 4.59 -19.86
N PHE A 643 -8.01 4.44 -20.76
CA PHE A 643 -9.45 4.52 -20.49
C PHE A 643 -9.97 3.54 -19.41
N ASN A 644 -9.27 2.41 -19.19
CA ASN A 644 -9.64 1.39 -18.21
C ASN A 644 -8.85 1.45 -16.89
N GLN A 645 -7.98 2.45 -16.69
CA GLN A 645 -7.26 2.66 -15.44
C GLN A 645 -7.68 4.00 -14.82
N ARG A 646 -8.55 3.94 -13.80
CA ARG A 646 -8.73 5.06 -12.87
C ARG A 646 -7.40 5.26 -12.14
N GLY A 647 -6.87 6.48 -12.16
CA GLY A 647 -5.71 6.82 -11.34
C GLY A 647 -6.10 7.03 -9.87
N TYR A 648 -5.24 7.69 -9.10
CA TYR A 648 -5.47 7.85 -7.67
C TYR A 648 -6.71 8.72 -7.36
N PRO A 649 -7.44 8.46 -6.24
CA PRO A 649 -8.54 9.31 -5.79
C PRO A 649 -8.06 10.70 -5.35
N TYR A 650 -8.91 11.72 -5.47
CA TYR A 650 -8.56 13.11 -5.17
C TYR A 650 -7.89 13.31 -3.80
N ALA A 651 -8.50 12.82 -2.72
CA ALA A 651 -7.98 12.95 -1.36
C ALA A 651 -6.56 12.37 -1.21
N VAL A 652 -6.28 11.23 -1.85
CA VAL A 652 -4.98 10.55 -1.83
C VAL A 652 -3.88 11.38 -2.52
N MET A 653 -4.22 12.14 -3.56
CA MET A 653 -3.25 13.04 -4.22
C MET A 653 -3.01 14.33 -3.44
N VAL A 654 -4.03 14.85 -2.75
CA VAL A 654 -3.91 16.09 -1.96
C VAL A 654 -3.14 15.88 -0.65
N PHE A 655 -3.48 14.82 0.08
CA PHE A 655 -2.94 14.52 1.43
C PHE A 655 -1.90 13.39 1.45
N GLY A 656 -1.69 12.69 0.32
CA GLY A 656 -0.72 11.61 0.19
C GLY A 656 -1.22 10.24 0.70
N ALA A 657 -0.37 9.23 0.57
CA ALA A 657 -0.55 7.90 1.15
C ALA A 657 0.83 7.31 1.53
N GLY A 658 1.21 7.55 2.79
CA GLY A 658 2.51 7.14 3.35
C GLY A 658 3.69 7.59 2.48
N ASN A 659 4.74 6.75 2.43
CA ASN A 659 5.93 7.03 1.64
C ASN A 659 5.76 6.70 0.13
N GLN A 660 4.60 6.18 -0.30
CA GLN A 660 4.36 5.80 -1.70
C GLN A 660 3.85 6.95 -2.55
N ILE A 661 2.97 7.79 -1.98
CA ILE A 661 2.37 8.95 -2.66
C ILE A 661 2.63 10.17 -1.78
N PRO A 662 3.55 11.09 -2.16
CA PRO A 662 3.77 12.31 -1.40
C PRO A 662 2.53 13.21 -1.48
N LYS A 663 2.22 13.91 -0.38
CA LYS A 663 1.16 14.92 -0.38
C LYS A 663 1.44 16.03 -1.40
N LEU A 664 0.38 16.63 -1.94
CA LEU A 664 0.50 17.77 -2.86
C LEU A 664 1.28 18.91 -2.17
N GLU A 665 2.02 19.72 -2.93
CA GLU A 665 2.70 20.90 -2.39
C GLU A 665 1.79 22.13 -2.49
N LEU A 666 2.01 23.14 -1.65
CA LEU A 666 1.30 24.42 -1.75
C LEU A 666 1.45 25.03 -3.15
N PHE A 667 0.33 25.47 -3.72
CA PHE A 667 0.17 26.02 -5.06
C PHE A 667 0.56 25.08 -6.23
N LYS A 668 0.82 23.79 -5.97
CA LYS A 668 1.12 22.82 -7.04
C LYS A 668 -0.18 22.42 -7.75
N ALA A 669 -0.26 22.70 -9.04
CA ALA A 669 -1.47 22.48 -9.84
C ALA A 669 -1.75 20.99 -10.10
N LEU A 670 -2.81 20.47 -9.49
CA LEU A 670 -3.34 19.12 -9.66
C LEU A 670 -4.52 19.12 -10.64
N SER A 671 -4.66 18.09 -11.49
CA SER A 671 -5.82 17.94 -12.38
C SER A 671 -6.44 16.55 -12.25
N THR A 672 -7.75 16.52 -12.13
CA THR A 672 -8.54 15.29 -11.96
C THR A 672 -9.82 15.34 -12.78
N VAL A 673 -10.44 14.18 -12.97
CA VAL A 673 -11.66 14.03 -13.76
C VAL A 673 -12.71 13.20 -13.02
N ASP A 674 -13.96 13.62 -13.15
CA ASP A 674 -15.16 12.85 -12.84
C ASP A 674 -15.82 12.49 -14.17
N ILE A 675 -15.48 11.30 -14.67
CA ILE A 675 -15.96 10.79 -15.95
C ILE A 675 -17.50 10.56 -15.91
N PRO A 676 -18.09 9.97 -14.86
CA PRO A 676 -19.55 9.84 -14.74
C PRO A 676 -20.34 11.16 -14.85
N ARG A 677 -19.84 12.27 -14.26
CA ARG A 677 -20.52 13.57 -14.30
C ARG A 677 -20.05 14.50 -15.44
N GLY A 678 -19.04 14.09 -16.21
CA GLY A 678 -18.48 14.90 -17.30
C GLY A 678 -17.75 16.16 -16.83
N LEU A 679 -17.16 16.12 -15.63
CA LEU A 679 -16.48 17.25 -14.99
C LEU A 679 -14.96 17.05 -14.99
N SER A 680 -14.24 18.11 -15.34
CA SER A 680 -12.78 18.18 -15.27
C SER A 680 -12.37 19.24 -14.26
N TYR A 681 -11.60 18.84 -13.24
CA TYR A 681 -11.16 19.69 -12.15
C TYR A 681 -9.69 20.08 -12.29
N LEU A 682 -9.37 21.31 -11.92
CA LEU A 682 -8.01 21.84 -11.82
C LEU A 682 -7.87 22.58 -10.49
N SER A 683 -7.00 22.12 -9.61
CA SER A 683 -6.99 22.52 -8.20
C SER A 683 -5.58 22.73 -7.63
N TRP A 684 -5.49 23.39 -6.47
CA TRP A 684 -4.27 23.49 -5.67
C TRP A 684 -4.57 23.65 -4.17
N LYS A 685 -3.65 23.26 -3.29
CA LYS A 685 -3.65 23.71 -1.89
C LYS A 685 -3.17 25.15 -1.82
N VAL A 686 -3.85 26.01 -1.06
CA VAL A 686 -3.48 27.42 -0.90
C VAL A 686 -3.03 27.77 0.51
N GLU A 687 -3.45 26.97 1.50
CA GLU A 687 -3.00 27.00 2.89
C GLU A 687 -2.92 25.55 3.39
N GLU A 688 -2.05 25.29 4.35
CA GLU A 688 -1.86 23.97 4.93
C GLU A 688 -1.49 24.08 6.42
N THR A 689 -2.05 23.19 7.23
CA THR A 689 -1.75 23.01 8.65
C THR A 689 -1.28 21.57 8.83
N GLU A 690 -0.06 21.39 9.35
CA GLU A 690 0.54 20.07 9.52
C GLU A 690 -0.02 19.30 10.73
N SER A 691 -0.03 17.98 10.61
CA SER A 691 -0.43 17.04 11.66
C SER A 691 0.46 17.15 12.90
N LYS A 692 -0.08 17.76 13.96
CA LYS A 692 0.51 17.72 15.30
C LYS A 692 -0.20 16.75 16.22
N VAL A 693 0.56 16.22 17.18
CA VAL A 693 0.02 15.77 18.47
C VAL A 693 -0.33 17.05 19.26
N PRO A 694 -1.60 17.30 19.62
CA PRO A 694 -1.97 18.41 20.49
C PRO A 694 -1.57 18.10 21.94
N THR A 695 -1.43 19.12 22.79
CA THR A 695 -1.19 18.87 24.22
C THR A 695 -2.48 18.47 24.94
N LEU A 696 -2.37 17.80 26.09
CA LEU A 696 -3.54 17.46 26.91
C LEU A 696 -4.41 18.68 27.24
N ASP A 697 -3.82 19.85 27.47
CA ASP A 697 -4.58 21.09 27.72
C ASP A 697 -5.36 21.60 26.49
N GLU A 698 -4.93 21.25 25.27
CA GLU A 698 -5.63 21.62 24.03
C GLU A 698 -6.84 20.72 23.72
N VAL A 699 -6.78 19.43 24.09
CA VAL A 699 -7.84 18.42 23.81
C VAL A 699 -8.54 17.90 25.07
N ARG A 700 -8.38 18.58 26.22
CA ARG A 700 -8.81 18.07 27.53
C ARG A 700 -10.28 17.64 27.58
N ASP A 701 -11.16 18.42 26.97
CA ASP A 701 -12.60 18.12 26.93
C ASP A 701 -12.92 16.91 26.02
N GLU A 702 -12.17 16.72 24.93
CA GLU A 702 -12.27 15.54 24.06
C GLU A 702 -11.79 14.27 24.78
N VAL A 703 -10.70 14.37 25.55
CA VAL A 703 -10.17 13.28 26.38
C VAL A 703 -11.16 12.92 27.49
N VAL A 704 -11.72 13.91 28.19
CA VAL A 704 -12.78 13.68 29.20
C VAL A 704 -14.00 13.02 28.56
N GLN A 705 -14.40 13.43 27.35
CA GLN A 705 -15.51 12.78 26.65
C GLN A 705 -15.17 11.36 26.18
N ALA A 706 -13.93 11.07 25.79
CA ALA A 706 -13.49 9.70 25.49
C ALA A 706 -13.58 8.78 26.72
N VAL A 707 -13.06 9.22 27.89
CA VAL A 707 -13.21 8.49 29.17
C VAL A 707 -14.69 8.25 29.50
N ARG A 708 -15.54 9.28 29.34
CA ARG A 708 -16.98 9.16 29.59
C ARG A 708 -17.73 8.27 28.60
N MET A 709 -17.24 8.13 27.36
CA MET A 709 -17.76 7.17 26.39
C MET A 709 -17.35 5.73 26.76
N GLU A 710 -16.15 5.53 27.30
CA GLU A 710 -15.67 4.22 27.77
C GLU A 710 -16.45 3.73 29.00
N ASP A 711 -16.60 4.57 30.02
CA ASP A 711 -17.48 4.30 31.17
C ASP A 711 -18.91 3.98 30.70
N ALA A 712 -19.40 4.68 29.67
CA ALA A 712 -20.72 4.46 29.10
C ALA A 712 -20.83 3.12 28.36
N ARG A 713 -19.76 2.63 27.69
CA ARG A 713 -19.71 1.28 27.09
C ARG A 713 -19.86 0.20 28.15
N GLU A 714 -19.18 0.34 29.29
CA GLU A 714 -19.34 -0.61 30.40
C GLU A 714 -20.79 -0.66 30.90
N LEU A 715 -21.44 0.49 31.08
CA LEU A 715 -22.82 0.55 31.57
C LEU A 715 -23.82 0.00 30.52
N ALA A 716 -23.62 0.32 29.24
CA ALA A 716 -24.43 -0.23 28.15
C ALA A 716 -24.28 -1.76 28.04
N ARG A 717 -23.06 -2.31 28.18
CA ARG A 717 -22.81 -3.76 28.19
C ARG A 717 -23.45 -4.44 29.41
N LYS A 718 -23.40 -3.83 30.60
CA LYS A 718 -24.07 -4.35 31.82
C LYS A 718 -25.59 -4.40 31.69
N ASP A 719 -26.21 -3.37 31.10
CA ASP A 719 -27.65 -3.36 30.82
C ASP A 719 -28.02 -4.36 29.70
N ALA A 720 -27.20 -4.49 28.66
CA ALA A 720 -27.36 -5.51 27.61
C ALA A 720 -27.33 -6.93 28.17
N GLU A 721 -26.35 -7.24 29.03
CA GLU A 721 -26.28 -8.51 29.76
C GLU A 721 -27.51 -8.76 30.64
N ALA A 722 -28.03 -7.72 31.30
CA ALA A 722 -29.23 -7.83 32.13
C ALA A 722 -30.49 -8.11 31.31
N LEU A 723 -30.56 -7.67 30.05
CA LEU A 723 -31.62 -8.02 29.11
C LEU A 723 -31.43 -9.44 28.54
N ALA A 724 -30.22 -9.81 28.11
CA ALA A 724 -29.91 -11.15 27.62
C ALA A 724 -30.26 -12.25 28.65
N LYS A 725 -29.89 -12.05 29.93
CA LYS A 725 -30.25 -12.96 31.03
C LYS A 725 -31.77 -13.13 31.16
N GLN A 726 -32.54 -12.05 31.02
CA GLN A 726 -34.02 -12.11 31.08
C GLN A 726 -34.66 -12.79 29.86
N ILE A 727 -34.00 -12.76 28.69
CA ILE A 727 -34.45 -13.48 27.48
C ILE A 727 -34.19 -14.97 27.65
N ASN A 728 -33.02 -15.35 28.18
CA ASN A 728 -32.64 -16.74 28.43
C ASN A 728 -33.45 -17.35 29.60
N GLU A 729 -34.00 -16.52 30.50
CA GLU A 729 -35.04 -16.91 31.46
C GLU A 729 -36.44 -17.13 30.83
N GLY A 730 -36.60 -16.92 29.52
CA GLY A 730 -37.80 -17.26 28.74
C GLY A 730 -38.72 -16.09 28.37
N LYS A 731 -38.27 -14.84 28.46
CA LYS A 731 -39.02 -13.68 27.91
C LYS A 731 -38.73 -13.50 26.42
N SER A 732 -39.68 -13.00 25.63
CA SER A 732 -39.36 -12.59 24.26
C SER A 732 -38.61 -11.26 24.27
N LEU A 733 -37.66 -11.05 23.32
CA LEU A 733 -36.92 -9.80 23.20
C LEU A 733 -37.86 -8.58 23.11
N VAL A 734 -38.98 -8.72 22.39
CA VAL A 734 -40.00 -7.68 22.20
C VAL A 734 -40.67 -7.24 23.52
N ASP A 735 -40.76 -8.15 24.51
CA ASP A 735 -41.36 -7.86 25.83
C ASP A 735 -40.37 -7.20 26.81
N VAL A 736 -39.05 -7.28 26.56
CA VAL A 736 -38.01 -6.71 27.44
C VAL A 736 -37.48 -5.37 26.92
N VAL A 737 -37.66 -5.06 25.64
CA VAL A 737 -37.31 -3.76 25.04
C VAL A 737 -38.34 -2.69 25.47
N PRO A 738 -37.90 -1.53 25.99
CA PRO A 738 -38.80 -0.42 26.33
C PRO A 738 -39.62 0.07 25.13
N GLU A 739 -40.88 0.44 25.35
CA GLU A 739 -41.79 0.97 24.30
C GLU A 739 -41.19 2.16 23.55
N ASP A 740 -40.46 3.03 24.27
CA ASP A 740 -39.76 4.22 23.75
C ASP A 740 -38.50 3.90 22.93
N LYS A 741 -38.08 2.63 22.85
CA LYS A 741 -36.81 2.20 22.19
C LYS A 741 -37.00 1.16 21.09
N LYS A 742 -38.25 0.90 20.68
CA LYS A 742 -38.58 -0.10 19.66
C LYS A 742 -38.00 0.19 18.27
N ASP A 743 -37.61 1.43 17.97
CA ASP A 743 -36.93 1.76 16.70
C ASP A 743 -35.55 1.08 16.58
N ASN A 744 -34.90 0.78 17.71
CA ASN A 744 -33.61 0.07 17.79
C ASN A 744 -33.77 -1.46 17.82
N LEU A 745 -35.00 -1.98 17.80
CA LEU A 745 -35.31 -3.42 17.74
C LEU A 745 -35.53 -3.84 16.27
N LYS A 746 -34.64 -4.69 15.75
CA LYS A 746 -34.77 -5.31 14.43
C LYS A 746 -35.23 -6.75 14.62
N GLN A 747 -36.39 -7.10 14.08
CA GLN A 747 -36.95 -8.47 14.13
C GLN A 747 -36.75 -9.15 12.78
N ASN A 748 -36.41 -10.44 12.78
CA ASN A 748 -36.13 -11.22 11.56
C ASN A 748 -35.02 -10.58 10.68
N VAL A 749 -33.86 -10.28 11.28
CA VAL A 749 -32.65 -9.88 10.54
C VAL A 749 -32.31 -10.94 9.49
N ALA A 750 -32.04 -10.50 8.26
CA ALA A 750 -31.85 -11.36 7.10
C ALA A 750 -30.66 -12.34 7.27
N PRO A 751 -30.64 -13.49 6.56
CA PRO A 751 -29.53 -14.44 6.65
C PRO A 751 -28.18 -13.82 6.29
N PHE A 752 -27.26 -13.74 7.27
CA PHE A 752 -25.89 -13.25 7.08
C PHE A 752 -24.87 -14.33 7.42
N SER A 753 -23.75 -14.39 6.69
CA SER A 753 -22.58 -15.22 7.02
C SER A 753 -21.63 -14.49 7.98
N TRP A 754 -20.80 -15.22 8.72
CA TRP A 754 -19.69 -14.63 9.49
C TRP A 754 -18.69 -13.95 8.55
N MET A 755 -18.32 -14.62 7.46
CA MET A 755 -17.37 -14.13 6.46
C MET A 755 -17.91 -14.30 5.03
N ASN A 756 -17.66 -13.29 4.19
CA ASN A 756 -17.99 -13.29 2.77
C ASN A 756 -16.72 -13.57 1.96
N SER A 757 -16.72 -14.61 1.11
CA SER A 757 -15.58 -14.90 0.22
C SER A 757 -15.75 -14.22 -1.13
N PHE A 758 -14.67 -13.59 -1.61
CA PHE A 758 -14.60 -12.95 -2.92
C PHE A 758 -13.45 -13.56 -3.74
N GLY A 759 -13.77 -14.17 -4.88
CA GLY A 759 -12.76 -14.82 -5.72
C GLY A 759 -12.15 -16.06 -5.09
N PHE A 760 -10.81 -16.17 -5.07
CA PHE A 760 -10.08 -17.30 -4.51
C PHE A 760 -9.04 -16.80 -3.50
N GLY A 761 -9.16 -17.22 -2.24
CA GLY A 761 -8.22 -16.84 -1.18
C GLY A 761 -8.34 -15.39 -0.70
N GLN A 762 -9.50 -14.76 -0.88
CA GLN A 762 -9.85 -13.51 -0.19
C GLN A 762 -11.19 -13.70 0.52
N ALA A 763 -11.28 -13.21 1.75
CA ALA A 763 -12.53 -13.04 2.48
C ALA A 763 -12.62 -11.61 3.04
N THR A 764 -13.81 -11.24 3.48
CA THR A 764 -14.04 -10.11 4.39
C THR A 764 -14.96 -10.58 5.51
N LEU A 765 -15.00 -9.82 6.60
CA LEU A 765 -16.10 -9.92 7.55
C LEU A 765 -17.44 -9.76 6.81
N GLY A 766 -18.46 -10.50 7.26
CA GLY A 766 -19.83 -10.34 6.80
C GLY A 766 -20.39 -8.98 7.20
N ASN A 767 -21.27 -8.43 6.36
CA ASN A 767 -22.04 -7.23 6.70
C ASN A 767 -23.48 -7.61 6.98
N VAL A 768 -24.13 -6.91 7.92
CA VAL A 768 -25.54 -7.09 8.31
C VAL A 768 -26.23 -5.74 8.09
N PRO A 769 -26.84 -5.49 6.92
CA PRO A 769 -27.32 -4.15 6.52
C PRO A 769 -28.32 -3.48 7.47
N GLU A 770 -28.99 -4.25 8.33
CA GLU A 770 -29.95 -3.77 9.33
C GLU A 770 -29.29 -3.25 10.63
N LEU A 771 -27.98 -3.46 10.81
CA LEU A 771 -27.20 -3.16 12.02
C LEU A 771 -26.00 -2.23 11.69
N ASP A 772 -25.57 -1.42 12.66
CA ASP A 772 -24.48 -0.45 12.51
C ASP A 772 -23.11 -1.14 12.69
N SER A 773 -22.27 -1.15 11.65
CA SER A 773 -20.87 -1.64 11.62
C SER A 773 -20.56 -2.82 12.57
N VAL A 774 -21.23 -3.96 12.41
CA VAL A 774 -20.96 -5.15 13.24
C VAL A 774 -19.55 -5.71 13.03
N GLY A 775 -18.89 -6.14 14.11
CA GLY A 775 -17.49 -6.60 14.13
C GLY A 775 -17.32 -8.10 14.39
N GLU A 776 -16.06 -8.57 14.46
CA GLU A 776 -15.72 -9.97 14.79
C GLU A 776 -16.25 -10.39 16.17
N GLU A 777 -16.32 -9.48 17.15
CA GLU A 777 -16.95 -9.73 18.46
C GLU A 777 -18.42 -10.17 18.30
N PHE A 778 -19.19 -9.46 17.46
CA PHE A 778 -20.59 -9.75 17.18
C PHE A 778 -20.75 -11.06 16.40
N MET A 779 -19.97 -11.27 15.34
CA MET A 779 -20.05 -12.52 14.57
C MET A 779 -19.69 -13.73 15.43
N SER A 780 -18.58 -13.65 16.18
CA SER A 780 -18.16 -14.71 17.08
C SER A 780 -19.21 -15.02 18.14
N ALA A 781 -19.83 -14.01 18.74
CA ALA A 781 -20.92 -14.21 19.70
C ALA A 781 -22.14 -14.89 19.06
N VAL A 782 -22.61 -14.42 17.90
CA VAL A 782 -23.84 -14.93 17.26
C VAL A 782 -23.66 -16.36 16.71
N PHE A 783 -22.51 -16.68 16.12
CA PHE A 783 -22.28 -18.01 15.56
C PHE A 783 -21.93 -19.06 16.62
N ASN A 784 -21.16 -18.70 17.66
CA ASN A 784 -20.80 -19.64 18.74
C ASN A 784 -21.87 -19.80 19.85
N ALA A 785 -22.96 -19.02 19.82
CA ALA A 785 -24.06 -19.15 20.78
C ALA A 785 -24.59 -20.60 20.89
N GLU A 786 -24.92 -21.07 22.10
CA GLU A 786 -25.58 -22.35 22.29
C GLU A 786 -27.10 -22.23 22.00
N GLY A 787 -27.62 -23.06 21.11
CA GLY A 787 -29.07 -23.10 20.81
C GLY A 787 -29.63 -21.78 20.27
N ASP A 788 -30.66 -21.27 20.94
CA ASP A 788 -31.35 -19.99 20.71
C ASP A 788 -31.09 -18.96 21.83
N GLU A 789 -30.01 -19.11 22.60
CA GLU A 789 -29.63 -18.14 23.64
C GLU A 789 -29.37 -16.74 23.07
N ALA A 790 -29.79 -15.72 23.82
CA ALA A 790 -29.45 -14.33 23.57
C ALA A 790 -28.01 -14.04 24.02
N VAL A 791 -27.22 -13.51 23.08
CA VAL A 791 -25.83 -13.09 23.28
C VAL A 791 -25.71 -11.57 23.29
N VAL A 792 -24.57 -11.08 23.80
CA VAL A 792 -24.26 -9.65 23.89
C VAL A 792 -22.91 -9.39 23.23
N ALA A 793 -22.85 -8.41 22.33
CA ALA A 793 -21.62 -7.96 21.71
C ALA A 793 -21.68 -6.48 21.34
N GLY A 794 -20.54 -5.79 21.39
CA GLY A 794 -20.35 -4.49 20.77
C GLY A 794 -20.32 -4.60 19.25
N ASN A 795 -20.70 -3.51 18.57
CA ASN A 795 -20.30 -3.31 17.19
C ASN A 795 -18.84 -2.80 17.09
N LEU A 796 -18.29 -2.69 15.88
CA LEU A 796 -16.87 -2.41 15.65
C LEU A 796 -16.37 -1.12 16.34
N PRO A 797 -17.01 0.06 16.22
CA PRO A 797 -16.62 1.26 16.96
C PRO A 797 -17.09 1.28 18.43
N GLN A 798 -17.81 0.25 18.90
CA GLN A 798 -18.43 0.17 20.22
C GLN A 798 -19.23 1.44 20.59
N ASN A 799 -20.03 1.95 19.64
CA ASN A 799 -21.04 2.99 19.87
C ASN A 799 -22.44 2.37 20.11
N VAL A 800 -22.64 1.11 19.71
CA VAL A 800 -23.84 0.30 19.97
C VAL A 800 -23.44 -1.04 20.59
N VAL A 801 -24.14 -1.44 21.65
CA VAL A 801 -24.08 -2.81 22.18
C VAL A 801 -25.34 -3.55 21.77
N TYR A 802 -25.19 -4.62 21.00
CA TYR A 802 -26.30 -5.45 20.55
C TYR A 802 -26.59 -6.59 21.52
N VAL A 803 -27.87 -6.75 21.85
CA VAL A 803 -28.44 -8.01 22.35
C VAL A 803 -29.02 -8.73 21.13
N PHE A 804 -28.47 -9.89 20.78
CA PHE A 804 -28.92 -10.68 19.62
C PHE A 804 -29.42 -12.05 20.07
N ARG A 805 -30.62 -12.43 19.64
CA ARG A 805 -31.16 -13.78 19.84
C ARG A 805 -31.30 -14.47 18.48
N ARG A 806 -30.52 -15.53 18.29
CA ARG A 806 -30.52 -16.31 17.05
C ARG A 806 -31.77 -17.19 16.94
N THR A 807 -32.51 -17.03 15.86
CA THR A 807 -33.72 -17.82 15.55
C THR A 807 -33.40 -19.03 14.68
N GLU A 808 -32.42 -18.91 13.77
CA GLU A 808 -32.07 -20.01 12.86
C GLU A 808 -30.58 -20.00 12.47
N LEU A 809 -30.08 -21.20 12.09
CA LEU A 809 -28.83 -21.41 11.37
C LEU A 809 -29.12 -22.20 10.10
N GLN A 810 -28.77 -21.64 8.93
CA GLN A 810 -28.93 -22.28 7.63
C GLN A 810 -27.59 -22.37 6.87
N PRO A 811 -27.35 -23.37 6.01
CA PRO A 811 -28.08 -24.63 5.88
C PRO A 811 -27.95 -25.50 7.16
N ALA A 812 -28.71 -26.60 7.22
CA ALA A 812 -28.63 -27.49 8.37
C ALA A 812 -27.25 -28.19 8.46
N ILE A 813 -26.82 -28.52 9.67
CA ILE A 813 -25.45 -29.00 9.93
C ILE A 813 -25.07 -30.30 9.19
N GLN A 814 -26.05 -31.11 8.77
CA GLN A 814 -25.82 -32.33 7.98
C GLN A 814 -25.58 -32.04 6.49
N ASP A 815 -26.19 -30.97 5.96
CA ASP A 815 -25.96 -30.50 4.60
C ASP A 815 -24.60 -29.82 4.51
N LEU A 816 -24.25 -28.98 5.49
CA LEU A 816 -22.91 -28.41 5.68
C LEU A 816 -21.84 -29.51 5.76
N ARG A 817 -22.07 -30.60 6.53
CA ARG A 817 -21.18 -31.79 6.56
C ARG A 817 -21.10 -32.57 5.25
N SER A 818 -22.03 -32.35 4.33
CA SER A 818 -22.05 -33.00 3.01
C SER A 818 -21.36 -32.12 1.96
N ILE A 819 -21.51 -30.80 2.06
CA ILE A 819 -20.80 -29.78 1.29
C ILE A 819 -19.30 -29.82 1.62
N PHE A 820 -18.91 -29.83 2.92
CA PHE A 820 -17.51 -29.88 3.36
C PHE A 820 -16.72 -31.13 2.88
N LYS A 821 -17.38 -32.20 2.43
CA LYS A 821 -16.67 -33.35 1.84
C LYS A 821 -16.09 -33.02 0.47
N GLN A 822 -16.64 -32.03 -0.23
CA GLN A 822 -16.18 -31.60 -1.54
C GLN A 822 -14.75 -31.01 -1.44
N PRO A 823 -13.80 -31.41 -2.32
CA PRO A 823 -12.44 -30.90 -2.27
C PRO A 823 -12.32 -29.37 -2.43
N THR A 824 -13.22 -28.76 -3.21
CA THR A 824 -13.26 -27.31 -3.44
C THR A 824 -13.54 -26.53 -2.16
N GLU A 825 -14.46 -27.02 -1.33
CA GLU A 825 -14.91 -26.30 -0.13
C GLU A 825 -13.91 -26.43 1.01
N ARG A 826 -13.23 -27.58 1.13
CA ARG A 826 -12.03 -27.70 1.98
C ARG A 826 -10.90 -26.81 1.51
N MET A 827 -10.68 -26.68 0.19
CA MET A 827 -9.65 -25.78 -0.35
C MET A 827 -9.93 -24.31 0.00
N LYS A 828 -11.20 -23.88 -0.01
CA LYS A 828 -11.60 -22.54 0.47
C LYS A 828 -11.38 -22.37 1.98
N ALA A 829 -11.83 -23.32 2.80
CA ALA A 829 -11.65 -23.26 4.25
C ALA A 829 -10.17 -23.25 4.67
N LEU A 830 -9.33 -24.04 3.98
CA LEU A 830 -7.87 -24.00 4.10
C LEU A 830 -7.27 -22.63 3.71
N SER A 831 -7.93 -21.85 2.86
CA SER A 831 -7.45 -20.52 2.46
C SER A 831 -7.72 -19.42 3.49
N LEU A 832 -8.78 -19.54 4.31
CA LEU A 832 -9.02 -18.61 5.43
C LEU A 832 -7.90 -18.68 6.48
N GLY A 833 -7.34 -19.87 6.74
CA GLY A 833 -6.18 -20.02 7.64
C GLY A 833 -4.89 -19.36 7.15
N MET A 834 -4.90 -18.65 6.02
CA MET A 834 -3.84 -17.72 5.62
C MET A 834 -3.96 -16.37 6.35
N GLU A 835 -5.18 -15.93 6.68
CA GLU A 835 -5.46 -14.69 7.40
C GLU A 835 -5.19 -14.89 8.91
N ASP A 836 -5.66 -16.00 9.49
CA ASP A 836 -5.31 -16.44 10.85
C ASP A 836 -3.76 -16.46 11.08
N ARG A 837 -2.99 -16.84 10.05
CA ARG A 837 -1.51 -16.86 10.05
C ARG A 837 -0.84 -15.49 10.02
N TYR A 838 -1.57 -14.41 9.77
CA TYR A 838 -1.08 -13.05 9.90
C TYR A 838 -1.21 -12.58 11.34
N GLU A 839 -2.40 -12.75 11.94
CA GLU A 839 -2.67 -12.42 13.35
C GLU A 839 -1.79 -13.22 14.32
N LEU A 840 -1.73 -14.55 14.14
CA LEU A 840 -0.83 -15.43 14.93
C LEU A 840 0.65 -15.04 14.80
N ARG A 841 1.04 -14.38 13.71
CA ARG A 841 2.40 -13.86 13.54
C ARG A 841 2.59 -12.52 14.25
N GLN A 842 1.61 -11.62 14.22
CA GLN A 842 1.67 -10.38 14.99
C GLN A 842 1.70 -10.69 16.50
N GLY A 843 0.78 -11.52 17.00
CA GLY A 843 0.78 -11.95 18.42
C GLY A 843 2.05 -12.69 18.85
N PHE A 844 2.72 -13.41 17.95
CA PHE A 844 4.06 -13.95 18.23
C PHE A 844 5.11 -12.83 18.39
N VAL A 845 5.10 -11.82 17.53
CA VAL A 845 6.03 -10.68 17.60
C VAL A 845 5.80 -9.88 18.88
N GLU A 846 4.54 -9.61 19.24
CA GLU A 846 4.14 -8.94 20.48
C GLU A 846 4.57 -9.73 21.73
N MET A 847 4.36 -11.04 21.76
CA MET A 847 4.83 -11.90 22.84
C MET A 847 6.36 -11.89 22.96
N VAL A 848 7.10 -11.76 21.85
CA VAL A 848 8.57 -11.59 21.89
C VAL A 848 8.93 -10.20 22.44
N ASP A 849 8.16 -9.16 22.16
CA ASP A 849 8.36 -7.82 22.72
C ASP A 849 8.18 -7.78 24.22
N GLU A 850 7.03 -8.27 24.73
CA GLU A 850 6.76 -8.39 26.17
C GLU A 850 7.87 -9.20 26.86
N LYS A 851 8.19 -10.39 26.31
CA LYS A 851 9.19 -11.33 26.85
C LYS A 851 10.62 -10.81 26.82
N THR A 852 10.94 -9.88 25.92
CA THR A 852 12.26 -9.25 25.84
C THR A 852 12.30 -7.88 26.54
N GLY A 853 11.15 -7.33 26.92
CA GLY A 853 11.03 -5.93 27.35
C GLY A 853 11.53 -4.99 26.26
N LEU A 854 11.08 -5.18 25.01
CA LEU A 854 11.37 -4.23 23.94
C LEU A 854 10.66 -2.91 24.24
N VAL A 855 11.43 -1.86 24.50
CA VAL A 855 10.94 -0.48 24.63
C VAL A 855 11.54 0.32 23.49
N MET A 856 10.73 1.06 22.73
CA MET A 856 11.21 1.91 21.64
C MET A 856 11.63 3.29 22.18
N GLY A 857 12.53 3.98 21.47
CA GLY A 857 13.18 5.20 21.95
C GLY A 857 12.26 6.41 22.22
N ASN A 858 10.97 6.34 21.86
CA ASN A 858 9.95 7.34 22.17
C ASN A 858 9.23 7.08 23.51
N GLU A 859 9.48 5.92 24.14
CA GLU A 859 8.84 5.43 25.37
C GLU A 859 9.85 5.31 26.54
N ALA A 860 11.10 5.74 26.31
CA ALA A 860 12.26 5.45 27.15
C ALA A 860 12.92 6.67 27.83
N GLU A 861 12.28 7.85 27.78
CA GLU A 861 12.69 9.09 28.48
C GLU A 861 11.75 9.47 29.63
#